data_AF-A0A3M7N1T4-F1
#
_entry.id   AF-A0A3M7N1T4-F1
#
_cell.length_a   1.000
_cell.length_b   1.000
_cell.length_c   1.000
_cell.angle_alpha   90.00
_cell.angle_beta   90.00
_cell.angle_gamma   90.00
#
_symmetry.space_group_name_H-M   'P 1'
#
loop_
_entity.id
_entity.type
_entity.pdbx_description
1 polymer ?
#
loop_
_entity_poly.entity_id
_entity_poly.type
_entity_poly.pdbx_seq_one_letter_code
_entity_poly.pdbx_strand_id
1 'polypeptide(L)'
;MGNHSKKSPPPNNGVNRVAPKTGATPTPAAASEAGSKSKGYGSRGVTDNDIFLLPASDYQWLAAVTVLAAAVRLFRLYQPTSVVFDEVHFGGFATKYIKGRFFMDVHPPLAKLLITLAGWLAGFDGNFDFKDIGKDYLEPGVPYVYMRALPAILGVLTVPTIFLTLKAYGCKTATAVLGATLLIFENSLVTQSRLILLDSPLIICTAFTALSWVSFTNQHELGPDRAFDPTWWFWLAATGLGLGATVSVKWVGLFTIAWVGSLTVLQLWNIWGDTENVPARKWLKHFFARAFCLIVIPVAFYIGMFGIHFICLVNPGDGDGFMSSEFQATLNNKGMADTPADVAFGSEITLRHHNTQGGYLHSHLHSYPTGSKQQQVTLYPHKDENNIFLLENSTQPVVEGNITVPGPYAWRNTTDWIKNGDVIRLYHLATHRRIHSHDQRPPVTEADWQQEVTAYGYEGFEGDANDLFRVEIVKSLSEGDIAKERLRTIQTKFKLVHVMTGCVLFSHKVKLPEWGFEQQEVTCAKGGTLPNSVWYIEQNFHPTLGEDAEKVNYRNPGFLGKFWELQKVMWRTNAGLVESHAWDSRPPSWPILRRGINFWGKDHRQIYLIGNPAIWWPSTAAIAVYVVFKALAVLRWQRSCGDYSSINFSRFDYEIGQTVLGWAFHYFPFYLMARQLFLHHYLPALYFAILALSQIFDFVFYRIRFLGLKETPAIGKTAAALFVLFAVGVFTLYSPLTYGSPWTQDQCRAVKLFDTWDFDCNTFYKNLSQYDTPPVLAVPTTQTQQASFSQDAVEPVTVQVDGQDNGGAKRPEFIEYRDEAGNLLNEEQVAALKAEGQASFETKYETRTRLVDELGNDVPQGLAPDHPDVKGADPETPARSEEAKSGPANAEAESSKLNDKQGKAQPASDASEATKQELLHWLNSLLQLNMTKVEQCGTGAALCQVFDSIFLDVPMSRVKFNVNTEYAYIQNFKILQNTFGRHNIDRTVPVESLIKCKMQDNLEFLQWSKRFWDQYFPGHEYDAVARRRASGGPSGVTAAAVAGSATSGATLALKQENESLKEAIAGLEKERDFYFSKLRDIELLLQNAIELDPELEKDDDGLVKSIQAILYSTEDGFEIPAETDPDANGEEPDTF
;
A
#
# COMPACT_ATOMS: atom_id res chain seq x y z
N MET A 1 67.38 76.86 -16.95
CA MET A 1 67.45 78.14 -16.20
C MET A 1 66.14 78.31 -15.45
N GLY A 2 65.99 78.34 -14.13
CA GLY A 2 66.77 77.91 -12.96
C GLY A 2 65.72 77.63 -11.86
N ASN A 3 65.65 76.41 -11.32
CA ASN A 3 66.26 75.96 -10.07
C ASN A 3 65.86 76.74 -8.78
N HIS A 4 65.40 75.96 -7.80
CA HIS A 4 65.59 76.10 -6.34
C HIS A 4 64.83 77.15 -5.49
N SER A 5 64.10 76.60 -4.49
CA SER A 5 64.36 76.68 -3.02
C SER A 5 63.74 77.80 -2.15
N LYS A 6 63.06 77.34 -1.08
CA LYS A 6 63.03 77.77 0.34
C LYS A 6 63.02 79.27 0.72
N LYS A 7 62.25 79.63 1.77
CA LYS A 7 62.77 79.79 3.17
C LYS A 7 61.71 80.26 4.20
N SER A 8 61.88 79.76 5.42
CA SER A 8 61.31 80.08 6.75
C SER A 8 62.13 81.17 7.48
N PRO A 9 61.85 81.60 8.75
CA PRO A 9 62.21 80.87 10.01
C PRO A 9 61.27 81.20 11.27
N PRO A 10 61.65 81.07 12.58
CA PRO A 10 61.19 80.03 13.57
C PRO A 10 60.75 80.60 14.98
N PRO A 11 60.98 79.95 16.17
CA PRO A 11 60.34 78.77 16.84
C PRO A 11 59.76 79.08 18.27
N ASN A 12 59.13 78.12 18.98
CA ASN A 12 59.52 77.56 20.32
C ASN A 12 58.40 76.77 21.08
N ASN A 13 58.85 75.94 22.03
CA ASN A 13 58.19 74.88 22.83
C ASN A 13 57.14 75.30 23.89
N GLY A 14 56.23 74.36 24.23
CA GLY A 14 56.10 73.89 25.62
C GLY A 14 54.74 73.93 26.36
N VAL A 15 54.23 72.72 26.68
CA VAL A 15 53.79 72.27 28.04
C VAL A 15 52.36 72.62 28.59
N ASN A 16 51.57 71.55 28.78
CA ASN A 16 50.65 71.17 29.89
C ASN A 16 49.40 71.97 30.35
N ARG A 17 48.31 71.18 30.45
CA ARG A 17 47.41 70.92 31.62
C ARG A 17 46.37 71.96 32.13
N VAL A 18 45.13 71.44 32.24
CA VAL A 18 44.22 71.46 33.42
C VAL A 18 43.59 72.83 33.77
N ALA A 19 42.33 73.12 33.39
CA ALA A 19 41.06 72.78 34.11
C ALA A 19 40.46 74.05 34.79
N PRO A 20 39.29 74.01 35.46
CA PRO A 20 37.97 73.53 35.03
C PRO A 20 36.77 74.43 35.49
N LYS A 21 35.58 74.03 35.02
CA LYS A 21 34.26 73.98 35.72
C LYS A 21 33.53 75.28 36.12
N THR A 22 32.35 75.46 35.50
CA THR A 22 30.96 75.43 36.04
C THR A 22 30.10 76.40 35.20
N GLY A 23 28.84 76.15 34.82
CA GLY A 23 27.89 75.09 35.14
C GLY A 23 26.90 74.87 33.98
N ALA A 24 26.09 73.83 34.13
CA ALA A 24 25.27 73.20 33.10
C ALA A 24 23.81 73.68 33.11
N THR A 25 23.21 73.80 31.92
CA THR A 25 21.99 73.04 31.50
C THR A 25 21.77 73.27 30.00
N PRO A 26 21.20 72.28 29.27
CA PRO A 26 21.63 71.98 27.90
C PRO A 26 20.70 72.55 26.83
N THR A 27 21.32 73.10 25.78
CA THR A 27 20.68 73.40 24.49
C THR A 27 20.58 72.12 23.65
N PRO A 28 19.54 71.96 22.81
CA PRO A 28 19.16 70.67 22.22
C PRO A 28 20.12 70.25 21.10
N ALA A 29 20.44 68.95 21.09
CA ALA A 29 21.13 68.29 20.00
C ALA A 29 20.31 68.34 18.70
N ALA A 30 21.02 68.53 17.60
CA ALA A 30 20.51 68.59 16.25
C ALA A 30 19.62 67.39 15.91
N ALA A 31 18.51 67.70 15.24
CA ALA A 31 17.45 66.81 14.84
C ALA A 31 17.96 65.56 14.10
N SER A 32 17.51 64.41 14.56
CA SER A 32 17.53 63.14 13.83
C SER A 32 16.78 63.29 12.51
N GLU A 33 17.39 62.80 11.43
CA GLU A 33 16.72 62.60 10.14
C GLU A 33 15.42 61.83 10.33
N ALA A 34 14.30 62.54 10.17
CA ALA A 34 12.98 61.98 10.15
C ALA A 34 12.84 61.10 8.89
N GLY A 35 12.74 59.78 9.08
CA GLY A 35 12.40 58.84 8.02
C GLY A 35 11.07 59.22 7.36
N SER A 36 11.06 59.26 6.03
CA SER A 36 9.83 59.54 5.28
C SER A 36 8.76 58.50 5.65
N LYS A 37 7.60 58.96 6.10
CA LYS A 37 6.43 58.09 6.28
C LYS A 37 6.01 57.61 4.89
N SER A 38 6.07 56.30 4.63
CA SER A 38 5.55 55.75 3.38
C SER A 38 4.06 56.09 3.29
N LYS A 39 3.61 56.59 2.13
CA LYS A 39 2.21 56.95 1.89
C LYS A 39 1.42 55.67 1.56
N GLY A 40 1.01 54.91 2.57
CA GLY A 40 0.11 53.75 2.44
C GLY A 40 0.64 52.44 3.04
N TYR A 41 -0.03 51.32 2.74
CA TYR A 41 0.26 49.96 3.25
C TYR A 41 1.58 49.32 2.76
N GLY A 42 2.54 50.10 2.26
CA GLY A 42 3.86 49.60 1.88
C GLY A 42 4.66 49.14 3.10
N SER A 43 5.27 47.95 3.01
CA SER A 43 6.08 47.38 4.09
C SER A 43 7.35 48.22 4.32
N ARG A 44 7.77 48.41 5.58
CA ARG A 44 8.97 49.20 5.90
C ARG A 44 10.24 48.44 5.52
N GLY A 45 11.18 49.11 4.86
CA GLY A 45 12.50 48.56 4.54
C GLY A 45 12.51 47.56 3.37
N VAL A 46 11.47 47.56 2.55
CA VAL A 46 11.42 46.75 1.32
C VAL A 46 12.19 47.45 0.21
N THR A 47 12.98 46.66 -0.51
CA THR A 47 13.65 47.08 -1.75
C THR A 47 13.02 46.35 -2.92
N ASP A 48 12.92 47.03 -4.06
CA ASP A 48 12.46 46.41 -5.31
C ASP A 48 13.53 45.41 -5.77
N ASN A 49 13.27 44.12 -5.56
CA ASN A 49 14.17 43.03 -6.02
C ASN A 49 13.51 42.28 -7.18
N ASP A 50 13.05 43.04 -8.19
CA ASP A 50 12.52 42.46 -9.42
C ASP A 50 13.59 41.58 -10.10
N ILE A 51 13.27 40.31 -10.28
CA ILE A 51 14.16 39.32 -10.86
C ILE A 51 14.40 39.56 -12.37
N PHE A 52 13.60 40.41 -13.02
CA PHE A 52 13.80 40.83 -14.40
C PHE A 52 14.86 41.93 -14.54
N LEU A 53 15.22 42.60 -13.44
CA LEU A 53 16.15 43.74 -13.43
C LEU A 53 17.45 43.39 -12.69
N LEU A 54 17.84 42.11 -12.66
CA LEU A 54 19.06 41.68 -11.98
C LEU A 54 20.32 42.17 -12.74
N PRO A 55 21.43 42.45 -12.02
CA PRO A 55 22.71 42.74 -12.65
C PRO A 55 23.17 41.59 -13.55
N ALA A 56 23.89 41.90 -14.63
CA ALA A 56 24.41 40.89 -15.57
C ALA A 56 25.26 39.80 -14.88
N SER A 57 25.98 40.14 -13.81
CA SER A 57 26.73 39.16 -13.01
C SER A 57 25.85 38.10 -12.35
N ASP A 58 24.62 38.44 -11.96
CA ASP A 58 23.70 37.49 -11.34
C ASP A 58 23.16 36.50 -12.37
N TYR A 59 22.90 36.95 -13.60
CA TYR A 59 22.52 36.05 -14.71
C TYR A 59 23.69 35.13 -15.13
N GLN A 60 24.93 35.61 -15.08
CA GLN A 60 26.11 34.77 -15.30
C GLN A 60 26.22 33.67 -14.25
N TRP A 61 26.03 33.99 -12.97
CA TRP A 61 26.01 33.00 -11.90
C TRP A 61 24.83 32.03 -12.02
N LEU A 62 23.64 32.51 -12.38
CA LEU A 62 22.46 31.69 -12.66
C LEU A 62 22.74 30.66 -13.77
N ALA A 63 23.34 31.11 -14.87
CA ALA A 63 23.73 30.23 -15.97
C ALA A 63 24.77 29.19 -15.52
N ALA A 64 25.80 29.62 -14.77
CA ALA A 64 26.83 28.73 -14.26
C ALA A 64 26.27 27.63 -13.34
N VAL A 65 25.42 27.97 -12.37
CA VAL A 65 24.80 26.96 -11.49
C VAL A 65 23.82 26.06 -12.23
N THR A 66 23.16 26.56 -13.28
CA THR A 66 22.26 25.74 -14.12
C THR A 66 23.04 24.72 -14.94
N VAL A 67 24.16 25.12 -15.55
CA VAL A 67 25.06 24.20 -16.26
C VAL A 67 25.64 23.15 -15.31
N LEU A 68 26.06 23.56 -14.11
CA LEU A 68 26.52 22.63 -13.08
C LEU A 68 25.43 21.66 -12.66
N ALA A 69 24.20 22.14 -12.46
CA ALA A 69 23.04 21.30 -12.13
C ALA A 69 22.74 20.27 -13.23
N ALA A 70 22.84 20.67 -14.51
CA ALA A 70 22.69 19.79 -15.64
C ALA A 70 23.77 18.70 -15.66
N ALA A 71 25.03 19.07 -15.41
CA ALA A 71 26.14 18.12 -15.34
C ALA A 71 25.95 17.07 -14.23
N VAL A 72 25.42 17.45 -13.07
CA VAL A 72 25.16 16.54 -11.94
C VAL A 72 23.92 15.68 -12.22
N ARG A 73 22.75 16.28 -12.51
CA ARG A 73 21.49 15.53 -12.62
C ARG A 73 21.39 14.64 -13.86
N LEU A 74 21.97 15.07 -14.99
CA LEU A 74 21.91 14.31 -16.25
C LEU A 74 23.05 13.28 -16.38
N PHE A 75 23.94 13.17 -15.39
CA PHE A 75 25.09 12.28 -15.43
C PHE A 75 24.69 10.81 -15.57
N ARG A 76 25.01 10.14 -16.68
CA ARG A 76 24.70 8.69 -16.86
C ARG A 76 23.22 8.31 -16.69
N LEU A 77 22.26 9.06 -17.24
CA LEU A 77 20.82 8.72 -17.15
C LEU A 77 20.45 7.34 -17.71
N TYR A 78 21.27 6.81 -18.63
CA TYR A 78 21.15 5.46 -19.17
C TYR A 78 21.43 4.35 -18.15
N GLN A 79 21.93 4.69 -16.96
CA GLN A 79 22.20 3.73 -15.91
C GLN A 79 21.26 3.98 -14.72
N PRO A 80 20.58 2.95 -14.19
CA PRO A 80 20.60 1.52 -14.57
C PRO A 80 19.74 1.22 -15.81
N THR A 81 20.01 0.14 -16.55
CA THR A 81 19.23 -0.23 -17.75
C THR A 81 17.91 -0.91 -17.44
N SER A 82 17.52 -0.99 -16.15
CA SER A 82 16.35 -1.72 -15.69
C SER A 82 15.39 -0.85 -14.88
N VAL A 83 14.18 -1.38 -14.70
CA VAL A 83 13.09 -0.78 -13.92
C VAL A 83 13.48 -0.65 -12.44
N VAL A 84 13.12 0.47 -11.84
CA VAL A 84 13.40 0.83 -10.44
C VAL A 84 12.08 0.93 -9.63
N PHE A 85 12.13 0.79 -8.30
CA PHE A 85 11.00 0.74 -7.36
C PHE A 85 9.67 1.34 -7.84
N ASP A 86 9.56 2.67 -7.95
CA ASP A 86 8.31 3.35 -8.31
C ASP A 86 8.16 3.56 -9.85
N GLU A 87 9.18 3.26 -10.66
CA GLU A 87 9.07 3.27 -12.12
C GLU A 87 8.09 2.18 -12.61
N VAL A 88 7.89 1.12 -11.80
CA VAL A 88 6.89 0.08 -12.07
C VAL A 88 5.49 0.66 -12.26
N HIS A 89 5.14 1.63 -11.41
CA HIS A 89 3.84 2.27 -11.40
C HIS A 89 3.75 3.34 -12.50
N PHE A 90 4.68 4.30 -12.54
CA PHE A 90 4.58 5.45 -13.44
C PHE A 90 4.88 5.10 -14.89
N GLY A 91 5.81 4.17 -15.14
CA GLY A 91 6.00 3.56 -16.45
C GLY A 91 4.76 2.77 -16.89
N GLY A 92 4.20 1.97 -15.98
CA GLY A 92 2.94 1.26 -16.22
C GLY A 92 1.78 2.19 -16.58
N PHE A 93 1.64 3.34 -15.91
CA PHE A 93 0.64 4.34 -16.26
C PHE A 93 0.89 4.97 -17.62
N ALA A 94 2.15 5.22 -18.00
CA ALA A 94 2.49 5.71 -19.33
C ALA A 94 2.02 4.73 -20.43
N THR A 95 2.26 3.43 -20.24
CA THR A 95 1.71 2.36 -21.09
C THR A 95 0.18 2.44 -21.19
N LYS A 96 -0.51 2.63 -20.06
CA LYS A 96 -1.98 2.70 -20.03
C LYS A 96 -2.51 3.94 -20.77
N TYR A 97 -1.86 5.09 -20.66
CA TYR A 97 -2.22 6.27 -21.45
C TYR A 97 -2.01 6.09 -22.95
N ILE A 98 -0.88 5.49 -23.38
CA ILE A 98 -0.59 5.26 -24.80
C ILE A 98 -1.62 4.29 -25.41
N LYS A 99 -1.99 3.25 -24.68
CA LYS A 99 -3.03 2.29 -25.08
C LYS A 99 -4.46 2.81 -24.90
N GLY A 100 -4.61 4.01 -24.35
CA GLY A 100 -5.89 4.62 -23.99
C GLY A 100 -6.71 3.81 -22.99
N ARG A 101 -6.09 2.92 -22.21
CA ARG A 101 -6.76 2.03 -21.24
C ARG A 101 -6.99 2.75 -19.92
N PHE A 102 -8.25 2.85 -19.51
CA PHE A 102 -8.62 3.50 -18.26
C PHE A 102 -8.00 2.80 -17.05
N PHE A 103 -7.51 3.61 -16.12
CA PHE A 103 -6.93 3.15 -14.87
C PHE A 103 -7.28 4.11 -13.75
N MET A 104 -7.26 3.61 -12.52
CA MET A 104 -7.49 4.41 -11.32
C MET A 104 -6.17 4.52 -10.55
N ASP A 105 -5.85 5.74 -10.13
CA ASP A 105 -4.69 6.06 -9.30
C ASP A 105 -5.05 7.14 -8.29
N VAL A 106 -4.38 7.15 -7.14
CA VAL A 106 -4.61 8.12 -6.05
C VAL A 106 -4.07 9.51 -6.39
N HIS A 107 -3.17 9.63 -7.37
CA HIS A 107 -2.58 10.92 -7.74
C HIS A 107 -3.29 11.56 -8.93
N PRO A 108 -3.44 12.91 -8.93
CA PRO A 108 -3.87 13.66 -10.09
C PRO A 108 -2.98 13.43 -11.35
N PRO A 109 -3.48 13.74 -12.55
CA PRO A 109 -2.92 13.16 -13.78
C PRO A 109 -1.72 13.91 -14.37
N LEU A 110 -1.41 15.16 -13.99
CA LEU A 110 -0.46 16.01 -14.72
C LEU A 110 0.92 15.39 -14.87
N ALA A 111 1.53 14.92 -13.77
CA ALA A 111 2.88 14.34 -13.84
C ALA A 111 2.93 13.08 -14.71
N LYS A 112 1.90 12.23 -14.61
CA LYS A 112 1.80 11.02 -15.43
C LYS A 112 1.63 11.38 -16.90
N LEU A 113 0.77 12.35 -17.23
CA LEU A 113 0.59 12.87 -18.59
C LEU A 113 1.90 13.43 -19.16
N LEU A 114 2.69 14.16 -18.37
CA LEU A 114 3.99 14.68 -18.81
C LEU A 114 4.99 13.55 -19.09
N ILE A 115 5.07 12.54 -18.22
CA ILE A 115 5.93 11.36 -18.42
C ILE A 115 5.50 10.60 -19.67
N THR A 116 4.19 10.37 -19.85
CA THR A 116 3.64 9.78 -21.07
C THR A 116 4.00 10.58 -22.29
N LEU A 117 3.88 11.91 -22.25
CA LEU A 117 4.23 12.80 -23.36
C LEU A 117 5.71 12.66 -23.74
N ALA A 118 6.61 12.58 -22.76
CA ALA A 118 8.03 12.36 -23.02
C ALA A 118 8.31 10.99 -23.65
N GLY A 119 7.66 9.93 -23.16
CA GLY A 119 7.75 8.59 -23.76
C GLY A 119 7.20 8.56 -25.18
N TRP A 120 6.02 9.14 -25.42
CA TRP A 120 5.36 9.19 -26.72
C TRP A 120 6.18 9.98 -27.75
N LEU A 121 6.72 11.14 -27.38
CA LEU A 121 7.62 11.92 -28.25
C LEU A 121 8.94 11.18 -28.57
N ALA A 122 9.37 10.29 -27.68
CA ALA A 122 10.55 9.45 -27.87
C ALA A 122 10.26 8.11 -28.59
N GLY A 123 9.01 7.90 -29.03
CA GLY A 123 8.63 6.69 -29.79
C GLY A 123 8.22 5.49 -28.95
N PHE A 124 7.85 5.66 -27.67
CA PHE A 124 7.34 4.57 -26.86
C PHE A 124 5.96 4.11 -27.35
N ASP A 125 5.80 2.81 -27.58
CA ASP A 125 4.59 2.19 -28.14
C ASP A 125 3.66 1.58 -27.06
N GLY A 126 4.11 1.52 -25.80
CA GLY A 126 3.36 0.95 -24.69
C GLY A 126 3.38 -0.58 -24.62
N ASN A 127 4.22 -1.29 -25.38
CA ASN A 127 4.26 -2.76 -25.37
C ASN A 127 5.08 -3.36 -24.23
N PHE A 128 5.88 -2.55 -23.53
CA PHE A 128 6.63 -2.99 -22.37
C PHE A 128 5.79 -3.06 -21.10
N ASP A 129 5.99 -4.14 -20.33
CA ASP A 129 5.36 -4.36 -19.03
C ASP A 129 6.32 -4.06 -17.89
N PHE A 130 5.97 -3.04 -17.09
CA PHE A 130 6.77 -2.47 -16.01
C PHE A 130 6.60 -3.20 -14.66
N LYS A 131 5.99 -4.39 -14.61
CA LYS A 131 5.66 -5.08 -13.34
C LYS A 131 6.83 -5.29 -12.38
N ASP A 132 8.00 -5.65 -12.91
CA ASP A 132 9.09 -6.17 -12.08
C ASP A 132 10.27 -5.19 -11.99
N ILE A 133 10.73 -4.93 -10.76
CA ILE A 133 11.98 -4.20 -10.52
C ILE A 133 13.15 -5.03 -11.05
N GLY A 134 14.10 -4.40 -11.74
CA GLY A 134 15.28 -5.08 -12.29
C GLY A 134 15.10 -5.66 -13.70
N LYS A 135 13.89 -5.60 -14.27
CA LYS A 135 13.61 -5.96 -15.67
C LYS A 135 14.28 -4.97 -16.63
N ASP A 136 14.97 -5.48 -17.65
CA ASP A 136 15.78 -4.66 -18.55
C ASP A 136 14.94 -3.98 -19.65
N TYR A 137 15.34 -2.76 -20.00
CA TYR A 137 14.72 -1.93 -21.04
C TYR A 137 15.36 -2.11 -22.43
N LEU A 138 16.57 -2.67 -22.51
CA LEU A 138 17.37 -2.69 -23.74
C LEU A 138 16.77 -3.58 -24.82
N GLU A 139 16.51 -4.85 -24.51
CA GLU A 139 15.98 -5.82 -25.48
C GLU A 139 14.60 -5.38 -26.04
N PRO A 140 13.65 -4.89 -25.22
CA PRO A 140 12.36 -4.42 -25.73
C PRO A 140 12.40 -3.03 -26.38
N GLY A 141 13.56 -2.35 -26.44
CA GLY A 141 13.72 -1.06 -27.10
C GLY A 141 13.00 0.11 -26.44
N VAL A 142 12.80 0.09 -25.12
CA VAL A 142 12.06 1.15 -24.42
C VAL A 142 12.90 2.45 -24.39
N PRO A 143 12.33 3.62 -24.74
CA PRO A 143 13.05 4.90 -24.67
C PRO A 143 13.14 5.45 -23.23
N TYR A 144 13.53 4.63 -22.26
CA TYR A 144 13.55 4.96 -20.83
C TYR A 144 14.47 6.15 -20.52
N VAL A 145 15.56 6.34 -21.27
CA VAL A 145 16.49 7.47 -21.09
C VAL A 145 15.78 8.81 -21.32
N TYR A 146 14.93 8.90 -22.33
CA TYR A 146 14.14 10.10 -22.61
C TYR A 146 13.03 10.30 -21.57
N MET A 147 12.42 9.20 -21.13
CA MET A 147 11.43 9.24 -20.05
C MET A 147 12.05 9.72 -18.72
N ARG A 148 13.27 9.29 -18.40
CA ARG A 148 14.08 9.77 -17.26
C ARG A 148 14.61 11.18 -17.44
N ALA A 149 14.90 11.58 -18.67
CA ALA A 149 15.39 12.93 -18.97
C ALA A 149 14.38 14.00 -18.58
N LEU A 150 13.07 13.76 -18.72
CA LEU A 150 12.05 14.73 -18.31
C LEU A 150 12.10 15.06 -16.80
N PRO A 151 11.93 14.10 -15.87
CA PRO A 151 12.12 14.34 -14.44
C PRO A 151 13.48 14.96 -14.11
N ALA A 152 14.54 14.58 -14.84
CA ALA A 152 15.88 15.09 -14.58
C ALA A 152 16.03 16.55 -14.99
N ILE A 153 15.50 16.93 -16.15
CA ILE A 153 15.44 18.32 -16.64
C ILE A 153 14.57 19.17 -15.70
N LEU A 154 13.41 18.66 -15.28
CA LEU A 154 12.57 19.34 -14.30
C LEU A 154 13.31 19.54 -12.96
N GLY A 155 14.08 18.53 -12.54
CA GLY A 155 15.00 18.63 -11.41
C GLY A 155 16.09 19.69 -11.62
N VAL A 156 16.67 19.81 -12.81
CA VAL A 156 17.64 20.87 -13.15
C VAL A 156 16.98 22.25 -13.03
N LEU A 157 15.74 22.42 -13.50
CA LEU A 157 14.99 23.68 -13.42
C LEU A 157 14.69 24.12 -11.98
N THR A 158 14.71 23.22 -11.00
CA THR A 158 14.53 23.60 -9.58
C THR A 158 15.67 24.49 -9.05
N VAL A 159 16.88 24.35 -9.62
CA VAL A 159 18.09 25.10 -9.21
C VAL A 159 18.06 26.58 -9.60
N PRO A 160 17.82 26.95 -10.87
CA PRO A 160 17.64 28.36 -11.19
C PRO A 160 16.43 28.95 -10.45
N THR A 161 15.40 28.14 -10.20
CA THR A 161 14.20 28.59 -9.46
C THR A 161 14.53 28.95 -8.00
N ILE A 162 15.29 28.12 -7.27
CA ILE A 162 15.71 28.47 -5.89
C ILE A 162 16.65 29.67 -5.86
N PHE A 163 17.57 29.78 -6.84
CA PHE A 163 18.46 30.95 -6.97
C PHE A 163 17.63 32.23 -7.12
N LEU A 164 16.70 32.25 -8.07
CA LEU A 164 15.83 33.40 -8.32
C LEU A 164 14.93 33.70 -7.14
N THR A 165 14.46 32.67 -6.42
CA THR A 165 13.62 32.84 -5.22
C THR A 165 14.41 33.55 -4.11
N LEU A 166 15.66 33.14 -3.86
CA LEU A 166 16.55 33.81 -2.90
C LEU A 166 16.87 35.25 -3.32
N LYS A 167 17.03 35.51 -4.62
CA LYS A 167 17.21 36.87 -5.15
C LYS A 167 15.94 37.72 -4.95
N ALA A 168 14.76 37.14 -5.15
CA ALA A 168 13.48 37.82 -4.93
C ALA A 168 13.24 38.17 -3.45
N TYR A 169 13.72 37.34 -2.50
CA TYR A 169 13.81 37.65 -1.06
C TYR A 169 14.85 38.73 -0.72
N GLY A 170 15.65 39.20 -1.68
CA GLY A 170 16.69 40.20 -1.48
C GLY A 170 17.98 39.66 -0.88
N CYS A 171 18.25 38.35 -0.98
CA CYS A 171 19.52 37.77 -0.55
C CYS A 171 20.68 38.18 -1.49
N LYS A 172 21.90 38.19 -0.95
CA LYS A 172 23.11 38.43 -1.74
C LYS A 172 23.38 37.28 -2.71
N THR A 173 24.07 37.57 -3.80
CA THR A 173 24.41 36.58 -4.85
C THR A 173 25.20 35.40 -4.29
N ALA A 174 26.11 35.63 -3.34
CA ALA A 174 26.83 34.55 -2.66
C ALA A 174 25.89 33.56 -1.94
N THR A 175 24.85 34.08 -1.28
CA THR A 175 23.81 33.27 -0.61
C THR A 175 22.94 32.55 -1.63
N ALA A 176 22.57 33.20 -2.73
CA ALA A 176 21.78 32.58 -3.80
C ALA A 176 22.55 31.42 -4.47
N VAL A 177 23.86 31.61 -4.73
CA VAL A 177 24.75 30.54 -5.23
C VAL A 177 24.87 29.42 -4.20
N LEU A 178 25.01 29.75 -2.91
CA LEU A 178 25.05 28.76 -1.83
C LEU A 178 23.80 27.88 -1.84
N GLY A 179 22.60 28.47 -1.76
CA GLY A 179 21.34 27.72 -1.75
C GLY A 179 21.12 26.88 -3.02
N ALA A 180 21.46 27.43 -4.18
CA ALA A 180 21.43 26.70 -5.45
C ALA A 180 22.40 25.49 -5.44
N THR A 181 23.61 25.68 -4.94
CA THR A 181 24.64 24.64 -4.90
C THR A 181 24.32 23.54 -3.90
N LEU A 182 23.77 23.89 -2.73
CA LEU A 182 23.26 22.90 -1.77
C LEU A 182 22.17 22.04 -2.42
N LEU A 183 21.26 22.63 -3.19
CA LEU A 183 20.22 21.87 -3.92
C LEU A 183 20.79 21.00 -5.05
N ILE A 184 21.93 21.38 -5.66
CA ILE A 184 22.62 20.56 -6.68
C ILE A 184 23.20 19.29 -6.06
N PHE A 185 23.84 19.42 -4.90
CA PHE A 185 24.56 18.34 -4.22
C PHE A 185 23.76 17.68 -3.10
N GLU A 186 22.43 17.71 -3.21
CA GLU A 186 21.52 17.01 -2.29
C GLU A 186 21.12 15.65 -2.89
N ASN A 187 21.68 14.57 -2.33
CA ASN A 187 21.57 13.20 -2.85
C ASN A 187 20.12 12.77 -3.08
N SER A 188 19.21 13.02 -2.13
CA SER A 188 17.82 12.58 -2.22
C SER A 188 17.07 13.19 -3.41
N LEU A 189 17.29 14.49 -3.67
CA LEU A 189 16.69 15.22 -4.78
C LEU A 189 17.29 14.79 -6.13
N VAL A 190 18.58 14.46 -6.16
CA VAL A 190 19.22 13.93 -7.37
C VAL A 190 18.68 12.54 -7.69
N THR A 191 18.63 11.62 -6.73
CA THR A 191 18.09 10.26 -6.88
C THR A 191 16.65 10.30 -7.42
N GLN A 192 15.80 11.14 -6.84
CA GLN A 192 14.41 11.30 -7.26
C GLN A 192 14.25 11.88 -8.66
N SER A 193 15.07 12.88 -8.98
CA SER A 193 14.96 13.54 -10.28
C SER A 193 15.45 12.69 -11.45
N ARG A 194 16.29 11.69 -11.20
CA ARG A 194 16.88 10.85 -12.25
C ARG A 194 15.91 9.82 -12.83
N LEU A 195 14.93 9.40 -12.06
CA LEU A 195 14.10 8.24 -12.34
C LEU A 195 12.73 8.68 -12.88
N ILE A 196 11.96 7.75 -13.43
CA ILE A 196 10.60 7.98 -13.94
C ILE A 196 9.63 8.13 -12.76
N LEU A 197 9.75 9.23 -12.01
CA LEU A 197 9.02 9.50 -10.77
C LEU A 197 8.25 10.82 -10.84
N LEU A 198 7.16 10.92 -10.05
CA LEU A 198 6.30 12.10 -10.01
C LEU A 198 6.79 13.23 -9.09
N ASP A 199 7.76 12.96 -8.22
CA ASP A 199 8.19 13.94 -7.22
C ASP A 199 9.02 15.07 -7.86
N SER A 200 9.74 14.83 -8.95
CA SER A 200 10.44 15.88 -9.69
C SER A 200 9.48 16.95 -10.25
N PRO A 201 8.43 16.58 -11.02
CA PRO A 201 7.35 17.51 -11.39
C PRO A 201 6.71 18.23 -10.19
N LEU A 202 6.52 17.54 -9.07
CA LEU A 202 5.93 18.13 -7.86
C LEU A 202 6.82 19.23 -7.27
N ILE A 203 8.11 18.96 -7.13
CA ILE A 203 9.07 19.88 -6.52
C ILE A 203 9.27 21.11 -7.39
N ILE A 204 9.39 20.96 -8.73
CA ILE A 204 9.49 22.14 -9.61
C ILE A 204 8.21 22.98 -9.61
N CYS A 205 7.02 22.37 -9.60
CA CYS A 205 5.77 23.13 -9.51
C CYS A 205 5.67 23.87 -8.17
N THR A 206 6.09 23.24 -7.07
CA THR A 206 6.15 23.85 -5.74
C THR A 206 7.17 25.00 -5.71
N ALA A 207 8.36 24.79 -6.27
CA ALA A 207 9.42 25.80 -6.36
C ALA A 207 9.00 26.99 -7.23
N PHE A 208 8.35 26.74 -8.38
CA PHE A 208 7.83 27.78 -9.26
C PHE A 208 6.72 28.58 -8.58
N THR A 209 5.84 27.92 -7.83
CA THR A 209 4.81 28.58 -7.01
C THR A 209 5.46 29.45 -5.93
N ALA A 210 6.50 28.96 -5.25
CA ALA A 210 7.23 29.74 -4.27
C ALA A 210 7.92 30.96 -4.91
N LEU A 211 8.60 30.79 -6.04
CA LEU A 211 9.21 31.90 -6.79
C LEU A 211 8.17 32.95 -7.17
N SER A 212 7.08 32.53 -7.82
CA SER A 212 6.03 33.45 -8.27
C SER A 212 5.33 34.16 -7.12
N TRP A 213 5.07 33.48 -6.00
CA TRP A 213 4.51 34.08 -4.80
C TRP A 213 5.46 35.10 -4.14
N VAL A 214 6.76 34.81 -4.08
CA VAL A 214 7.75 35.72 -3.50
C VAL A 214 7.93 36.93 -4.40
N SER A 215 8.00 36.75 -5.72
CA SER A 215 8.03 37.86 -6.68
C SER A 215 6.76 38.73 -6.62
N PHE A 216 5.60 38.10 -6.46
CA PHE A 216 4.34 38.81 -6.20
C PHE A 216 4.40 39.61 -4.90
N THR A 217 4.88 38.99 -3.82
CA THR A 217 5.00 39.62 -2.51
C THR A 217 5.97 40.80 -2.57
N ASN A 218 7.09 40.67 -3.29
CA ASN A 218 8.04 41.76 -3.52
C ASN A 218 7.35 42.98 -4.15
N GLN A 219 6.61 42.80 -5.24
CA GLN A 219 5.87 43.89 -5.88
C GLN A 219 4.73 44.44 -5.00
N HIS A 220 4.03 43.57 -4.27
CA HIS A 220 2.94 43.97 -3.40
C HIS A 220 3.41 44.80 -2.19
N GLU A 221 4.55 44.44 -1.61
CA GLU A 221 5.11 45.09 -0.42
C GLU A 221 5.69 46.47 -0.69
N LEU A 222 5.96 46.82 -1.96
CA LEU A 222 6.33 48.19 -2.37
C LEU A 222 5.17 49.19 -2.17
N GLY A 223 3.96 48.69 -1.90
CA GLY A 223 2.81 49.51 -1.51
C GLY A 223 1.87 49.83 -2.66
N PRO A 224 1.03 50.88 -2.52
CA PRO A 224 -0.05 51.17 -3.46
C PRO A 224 0.43 51.57 -4.86
N ASP A 225 1.66 52.10 -4.99
CA ASP A 225 2.20 52.57 -6.27
C ASP A 225 2.49 51.43 -7.26
N ARG A 226 2.73 50.21 -6.76
CA ARG A 226 2.98 49.00 -7.56
C ARG A 226 1.78 48.04 -7.60
N ALA A 227 0.77 48.29 -6.79
CA ALA A 227 -0.40 47.43 -6.70
C ALA A 227 -1.23 47.50 -7.99
N PHE A 228 -1.60 46.33 -8.53
CA PHE A 228 -2.35 46.19 -9.79
C PHE A 228 -1.60 46.60 -11.06
N ASP A 229 -0.28 46.81 -10.99
CA ASP A 229 0.56 46.92 -12.18
C ASP A 229 0.54 45.62 -13.01
N PRO A 230 0.91 45.67 -14.31
CA PRO A 230 1.01 44.47 -15.13
C PRO A 230 1.92 43.39 -14.54
N THR A 231 3.03 43.78 -13.90
CA THR A 231 3.95 42.86 -13.22
C THR A 231 3.31 42.24 -11.97
N TRP A 232 2.52 43.01 -11.22
CA TRP A 232 1.76 42.53 -10.06
C TRP A 232 0.74 41.47 -10.49
N TRP A 233 -0.01 41.72 -11.56
CA TRP A 233 -0.97 40.77 -12.13
C TRP A 233 -0.30 39.53 -12.70
N PHE A 234 0.81 39.71 -13.40
CA PHE A 234 1.60 38.61 -13.97
C PHE A 234 2.03 37.63 -12.87
N TRP A 235 2.66 38.12 -11.80
CA TRP A 235 3.13 37.25 -10.72
C TRP A 235 1.99 36.63 -9.91
N LEU A 236 0.88 37.35 -9.71
CA LEU A 236 -0.30 36.79 -9.05
C LEU A 236 -0.96 35.68 -9.88
N ALA A 237 -1.12 35.88 -11.19
CA ALA A 237 -1.66 34.87 -12.09
C ALA A 237 -0.71 33.68 -12.26
N ALA A 238 0.60 33.92 -12.33
CA ALA A 238 1.63 32.87 -12.35
C ALA A 238 1.60 32.04 -11.06
N THR A 239 1.38 32.66 -9.90
CA THR A 239 1.16 31.93 -8.63
C THR A 239 -0.07 31.03 -8.75
N GLY A 240 -1.18 31.56 -9.27
CA GLY A 240 -2.40 30.79 -9.53
C GLY A 240 -2.19 29.56 -10.42
N LEU A 241 -1.47 29.74 -11.53
CA LEU A 241 -1.12 28.65 -12.43
C LEU A 241 -0.19 27.63 -11.74
N GLY A 242 0.79 28.10 -10.97
CA GLY A 242 1.68 27.24 -10.17
C GLY A 242 0.94 26.40 -9.14
N LEU A 243 -0.02 26.99 -8.41
CA LEU A 243 -0.88 26.27 -7.47
C LEU A 243 -1.71 25.19 -8.18
N GLY A 244 -2.32 25.53 -9.31
CA GLY A 244 -3.08 24.60 -10.15
C GLY A 244 -2.22 23.44 -10.66
N ALA A 245 -1.02 23.73 -11.15
CA ALA A 245 -0.07 22.72 -11.60
C ALA A 245 0.37 21.81 -10.45
N THR A 246 0.71 22.38 -9.28
CA THR A 246 1.18 21.61 -8.12
C THR A 246 0.12 20.61 -7.63
N VAL A 247 -1.14 21.04 -7.45
CA VAL A 247 -2.23 20.14 -7.03
C VAL A 247 -2.59 19.13 -8.12
N SER A 248 -2.38 19.46 -9.40
CA SER A 248 -2.60 18.55 -10.52
C SER A 248 -1.51 17.48 -10.67
N VAL A 249 -0.38 17.60 -9.99
CA VAL A 249 0.64 16.55 -9.87
C VAL A 249 0.31 15.59 -8.72
N LYS A 250 0.16 16.12 -7.51
CA LYS A 250 -0.08 15.34 -6.28
C LYS A 250 -0.92 16.18 -5.32
N TRP A 251 -1.80 15.56 -4.54
CA TRP A 251 -2.61 16.28 -3.54
C TRP A 251 -1.81 16.92 -2.40
N VAL A 252 -0.51 16.59 -2.26
CA VAL A 252 0.43 17.37 -1.43
C VAL A 252 0.46 18.84 -1.85
N GLY A 253 0.14 19.18 -3.11
CA GLY A 253 -0.03 20.55 -3.58
C GLY A 253 -1.15 21.35 -2.89
N LEU A 254 -2.09 20.68 -2.21
CA LEU A 254 -3.05 21.35 -1.32
C LEU A 254 -2.35 22.05 -0.15
N PHE A 255 -1.17 21.58 0.27
CA PHE A 255 -0.35 22.23 1.30
C PHE A 255 0.28 23.51 0.78
N THR A 256 0.70 23.55 -0.48
CA THR A 256 1.14 24.79 -1.16
C THR A 256 0.00 25.80 -1.25
N ILE A 257 -1.22 25.33 -1.56
CA ILE A 257 -2.43 26.17 -1.54
C ILE A 257 -2.72 26.70 -0.13
N ALA A 258 -2.62 25.86 0.90
CA ALA A 258 -2.82 26.28 2.29
C ALA A 258 -1.77 27.31 2.75
N TRP A 259 -0.50 27.13 2.34
CA TRP A 259 0.58 28.06 2.61
C TRP A 259 0.35 29.43 1.95
N VAL A 260 0.15 29.47 0.63
CA VAL A 260 -0.14 30.72 -0.09
C VAL A 260 -1.44 31.36 0.38
N GLY A 261 -2.46 30.55 0.66
CA GLY A 261 -3.75 31.00 1.19
C GLY A 261 -3.61 31.67 2.56
N SER A 262 -2.84 31.09 3.47
CA SER A 262 -2.58 31.67 4.80
C SER A 262 -1.83 33.00 4.70
N LEU A 263 -0.82 33.08 3.84
CA LEU A 263 -0.10 34.33 3.59
C LEU A 263 -0.97 35.38 2.88
N THR A 264 -1.87 34.94 2.02
CA THR A 264 -2.87 35.82 1.38
C THR A 264 -3.84 36.41 2.40
N VAL A 265 -4.33 35.61 3.34
CA VAL A 265 -5.17 36.07 4.44
C VAL A 265 -4.41 37.09 5.30
N LEU A 266 -3.14 36.82 5.63
CA LEU A 266 -2.29 37.77 6.36
C LEU A 266 -2.11 39.11 5.60
N GLN A 267 -1.86 39.05 4.29
CA GLN A 267 -1.77 40.27 3.47
C GLN A 267 -3.08 41.05 3.43
N LEU A 268 -4.22 40.38 3.23
CA LEU A 268 -5.54 41.02 3.23
C LEU A 268 -5.89 41.61 4.60
N TRP A 269 -5.47 40.96 5.69
CA TRP A 269 -5.60 41.46 7.05
C TRP A 269 -4.79 42.75 7.27
N ASN A 270 -3.55 42.79 6.79
CA ASN A 270 -2.70 43.98 6.88
C ASN A 270 -3.27 45.15 6.05
N ILE A 271 -3.77 44.88 4.84
CA ILE A 271 -4.43 45.91 4.00
C ILE A 271 -5.71 46.42 4.65
N TRP A 272 -6.49 45.54 5.29
CA TRP A 272 -7.69 45.93 6.03
C TRP A 272 -7.37 46.81 7.25
N GLY A 273 -6.23 46.58 7.90
CA GLY A 273 -5.74 47.39 9.02
C GLY A 273 -5.39 48.84 8.65
N ASP A 274 -5.14 49.15 7.37
CA ASP A 274 -4.85 50.51 6.87
C ASP A 274 -6.14 51.31 6.65
N THR A 275 -6.76 51.73 7.76
CA THR A 275 -8.02 52.50 7.76
C THR A 275 -7.90 53.90 7.16
N GLU A 276 -6.69 54.44 7.04
CA GLU A 276 -6.46 55.80 6.54
C GLU A 276 -6.30 55.84 5.01
N ASN A 277 -5.62 54.87 4.40
CA ASN A 277 -5.25 54.93 2.98
C ASN A 277 -6.02 53.95 2.08
N VAL A 278 -6.73 52.97 2.64
CA VAL A 278 -7.42 51.91 1.88
C VAL A 278 -8.95 51.99 2.03
N PRO A 279 -9.68 52.55 1.05
CA PRO A 279 -11.14 52.49 1.04
C PRO A 279 -11.62 51.06 0.73
N ALA A 280 -12.85 50.73 1.16
CA ALA A 280 -13.48 49.43 0.95
C ALA A 280 -13.45 48.95 -0.52
N ARG A 281 -13.61 49.86 -1.48
CA ARG A 281 -13.51 49.55 -2.93
C ARG A 281 -12.13 49.02 -3.32
N LYS A 282 -11.04 49.61 -2.80
CA LYS A 282 -9.67 49.12 -3.08
C LYS A 282 -9.44 47.77 -2.42
N TRP A 283 -9.93 47.58 -1.19
CA TRP A 283 -9.85 46.28 -0.52
C TRP A 283 -10.61 45.19 -1.29
N LEU A 284 -11.86 45.46 -1.73
CA LEU A 284 -12.63 44.53 -2.57
C LEU A 284 -11.91 44.22 -3.88
N LYS A 285 -11.25 45.20 -4.51
CA LYS A 285 -10.42 44.97 -5.70
C LYS A 285 -9.27 43.99 -5.41
N HIS A 286 -8.58 44.14 -4.27
CA HIS A 286 -7.55 43.18 -3.85
C HIS A 286 -8.11 41.79 -3.57
N PHE A 287 -9.27 41.72 -2.91
CA PHE A 287 -9.95 40.46 -2.61
C PHE A 287 -10.33 39.71 -3.88
N PHE A 288 -11.05 40.35 -4.81
CA PHE A 288 -11.49 39.71 -6.05
C PHE A 288 -10.33 39.38 -7.00
N ALA A 289 -9.27 40.21 -7.05
CA ALA A 289 -8.06 39.88 -7.80
C ALA A 289 -7.42 38.58 -7.30
N ARG A 290 -7.28 38.43 -5.98
CA ARG A 290 -6.73 37.22 -5.36
C ARG A 290 -7.67 36.03 -5.47
N ALA A 291 -8.98 36.21 -5.30
CA ALA A 291 -9.95 35.14 -5.49
C ALA A 291 -9.92 34.60 -6.93
N PHE A 292 -9.87 35.49 -7.92
CA PHE A 292 -9.75 35.09 -9.32
C PHE A 292 -8.43 34.33 -9.58
N CYS A 293 -7.29 34.92 -9.24
CA CYS A 293 -6.00 34.32 -9.56
C CYS A 293 -5.64 33.10 -8.70
N LEU A 294 -5.97 33.10 -7.41
CA LEU A 294 -5.54 32.07 -6.46
C LEU A 294 -6.61 30.99 -6.18
N ILE A 295 -7.81 31.11 -6.76
CA ILE A 295 -8.86 30.09 -6.67
C ILE A 295 -9.33 29.68 -8.07
N VAL A 296 -9.83 30.63 -8.87
CA VAL A 296 -10.45 30.30 -10.17
C VAL A 296 -9.44 29.70 -11.14
N ILE A 297 -8.26 30.33 -11.30
CA ILE A 297 -7.19 29.80 -12.19
C ILE A 297 -6.73 28.39 -11.77
N PRO A 298 -6.33 28.14 -10.50
CA PRO A 298 -5.93 26.80 -10.06
C PRO A 298 -7.00 25.73 -10.27
N VAL A 299 -8.26 26.04 -9.94
CA VAL A 299 -9.39 25.09 -10.10
C VAL A 299 -9.65 24.81 -11.58
N ALA A 300 -9.64 25.83 -12.43
CA ALA A 300 -9.82 25.65 -13.87
C ALA A 300 -8.70 24.81 -14.48
N PHE A 301 -7.45 25.03 -14.07
CA PHE A 301 -6.31 24.23 -14.51
C PHE A 301 -6.44 22.77 -14.05
N TYR A 302 -6.79 22.53 -12.78
CA TYR A 302 -6.98 21.19 -12.22
C TYR A 302 -8.07 20.41 -12.98
N ILE A 303 -9.25 21.02 -13.16
CA ILE A 303 -10.34 20.42 -13.92
C ILE A 303 -9.92 20.17 -15.38
N GLY A 304 -9.20 21.11 -15.99
CA GLY A 304 -8.66 20.97 -17.36
C GLY A 304 -7.74 19.75 -17.53
N MET A 305 -6.87 19.47 -16.55
CA MET A 305 -5.99 18.29 -16.59
C MET A 305 -6.77 16.98 -16.52
N PHE A 306 -7.87 16.92 -15.75
CA PHE A 306 -8.77 15.77 -15.78
C PHE A 306 -9.56 15.67 -17.09
N GLY A 307 -9.86 16.81 -17.74
CA GLY A 307 -10.38 16.85 -19.11
C GLY A 307 -9.47 16.09 -20.07
N ILE A 308 -8.17 16.41 -20.07
CA ILE A 308 -7.18 15.72 -20.90
C ILE A 308 -7.09 14.24 -20.51
N HIS A 309 -7.07 13.92 -19.22
CA HIS A 309 -7.02 12.54 -18.75
C HIS A 309 -8.17 11.68 -19.29
N PHE A 310 -9.42 12.17 -19.26
CA PHE A 310 -10.56 11.43 -19.81
C PHE A 310 -10.59 11.37 -21.33
N ILE A 311 -10.03 12.36 -22.03
CA ILE A 311 -9.89 12.33 -23.50
C ILE A 311 -8.88 11.26 -23.93
N CYS A 312 -7.80 11.07 -23.17
CA CYS A 312 -6.80 10.05 -23.46
C CYS A 312 -7.28 8.62 -23.11
N LEU A 313 -8.09 8.46 -22.06
CA LEU A 313 -8.47 7.15 -21.51
C LEU A 313 -9.90 6.74 -21.89
N VAL A 314 -10.07 6.32 -23.14
CA VAL A 314 -11.38 5.95 -23.71
C VAL A 314 -11.65 4.44 -23.70
N ASN A 315 -10.62 3.60 -23.56
CA ASN A 315 -10.74 2.15 -23.58
C ASN A 315 -10.87 1.59 -22.15
N PRO A 316 -11.51 0.43 -21.96
CA PRO A 316 -11.53 -0.27 -20.68
C PRO A 316 -10.13 -0.73 -20.28
N GLY A 317 -9.88 -0.81 -18.98
CA GLY A 317 -8.63 -1.27 -18.39
C GLY A 317 -8.81 -1.54 -16.90
N ASP A 318 -7.80 -2.04 -16.22
CA ASP A 318 -7.90 -2.60 -14.85
C ASP A 318 -8.50 -1.65 -13.79
N GLY A 319 -8.55 -0.35 -14.04
CA GLY A 319 -9.16 0.62 -13.12
C GLY A 319 -10.65 0.87 -13.32
N ASP A 320 -11.26 0.34 -14.38
CA ASP A 320 -12.68 0.54 -14.68
C ASP A 320 -13.59 -0.07 -13.61
N GLY A 321 -13.16 -1.19 -13.02
CA GLY A 321 -13.82 -1.87 -11.91
C GLY A 321 -13.93 -1.05 -10.63
N PHE A 322 -13.25 0.09 -10.49
CA PHE A 322 -13.48 1.00 -9.35
C PHE A 322 -14.60 2.01 -9.60
N MET A 323 -15.04 2.15 -10.84
CA MET A 323 -16.06 3.11 -11.26
C MET A 323 -17.44 2.45 -11.33
N SER A 324 -18.48 3.25 -11.32
CA SER A 324 -19.87 2.85 -11.53
C SER A 324 -20.11 2.33 -12.95
N SER A 325 -21.17 1.56 -13.12
CA SER A 325 -21.59 1.06 -14.42
C SER A 325 -21.91 2.18 -15.41
N GLU A 326 -22.42 3.32 -14.94
CA GLU A 326 -22.66 4.52 -15.78
C GLU A 326 -21.35 5.09 -16.34
N PHE A 327 -20.31 5.17 -15.52
CA PHE A 327 -18.99 5.58 -15.98
C PHE A 327 -18.41 4.55 -16.96
N GLN A 328 -18.46 3.26 -16.61
CA GLN A 328 -17.92 2.18 -17.44
C GLN A 328 -18.60 2.15 -18.82
N ALA A 329 -19.91 2.43 -18.90
CA ALA A 329 -20.66 2.50 -20.15
C ALA A 329 -20.15 3.60 -21.10
N THR A 330 -19.43 4.61 -20.59
CA THR A 330 -18.79 5.65 -21.43
C THR A 330 -17.47 5.20 -22.05
N LEU A 331 -16.92 4.05 -21.66
CA LEU A 331 -15.70 3.48 -22.23
C LEU A 331 -16.04 2.62 -23.46
N ASN A 332 -15.13 2.59 -24.43
CA ASN A 332 -15.28 1.80 -25.65
C ASN A 332 -15.56 0.32 -25.32
N ASN A 333 -16.42 -0.35 -26.06
CA ASN A 333 -16.76 -1.78 -25.90
C ASN A 333 -17.39 -2.20 -24.56
N LYS A 334 -17.64 -1.26 -23.62
CA LYS A 334 -18.40 -1.50 -22.36
C LYS A 334 -19.81 -0.92 -22.41
N GLY A 335 -20.17 -0.25 -23.50
CA GLY A 335 -21.54 0.19 -23.77
C GLY A 335 -22.53 -0.97 -23.71
N MET A 336 -23.76 -0.64 -23.35
CA MET A 336 -24.88 -1.58 -23.32
C MET A 336 -25.92 -1.15 -24.35
N ALA A 337 -26.57 -2.12 -25.01
CA ALA A 337 -27.72 -1.86 -25.84
C ALA A 337 -28.91 -1.40 -24.98
N ASP A 338 -29.82 -0.64 -25.57
CA ASP A 338 -31.05 -0.23 -24.89
C ASP A 338 -31.90 -1.47 -24.56
N THR A 339 -32.31 -1.59 -23.29
CA THR A 339 -33.06 -2.75 -22.78
C THR A 339 -34.47 -2.35 -22.36
N PRO A 340 -35.49 -3.21 -22.54
CA PRO A 340 -36.83 -2.95 -22.04
C PRO A 340 -36.85 -2.58 -20.55
N ALA A 341 -37.55 -1.49 -20.24
CA ALA A 341 -37.60 -0.89 -18.92
C ALA A 341 -38.40 -1.72 -17.93
N ASP A 342 -39.57 -2.22 -18.33
CA ASP A 342 -40.45 -2.99 -17.44
C ASP A 342 -40.09 -4.47 -17.44
N VAL A 343 -40.14 -5.08 -16.26
CA VAL A 343 -39.79 -6.49 -16.03
C VAL A 343 -41.05 -7.27 -15.66
N ALA A 344 -41.28 -8.39 -16.36
CA ALA A 344 -42.43 -9.26 -16.14
C ALA A 344 -42.00 -10.67 -15.73
N PHE A 345 -42.96 -11.47 -15.27
CA PHE A 345 -42.73 -12.91 -15.17
C PHE A 345 -42.43 -13.51 -16.55
N GLY A 346 -41.45 -14.41 -16.63
CA GLY A 346 -40.93 -14.94 -17.89
C GLY A 346 -39.87 -14.07 -18.56
N SER A 347 -39.49 -12.93 -17.96
CA SER A 347 -38.32 -12.14 -18.38
C SER A 347 -37.02 -12.88 -18.07
N GLU A 348 -36.09 -12.82 -19.02
CA GLU A 348 -34.69 -13.21 -18.88
C GLU A 348 -33.89 -11.99 -18.45
N ILE A 349 -33.24 -12.05 -17.29
CA ILE A 349 -32.59 -10.92 -16.67
C ILE A 349 -31.16 -11.22 -16.23
N THR A 350 -30.36 -10.17 -16.11
CA THR A 350 -29.08 -10.21 -15.40
C THR A 350 -29.16 -9.33 -14.16
N LEU A 351 -28.84 -9.89 -12.99
CA LEU A 351 -28.85 -9.15 -11.72
C LEU A 351 -27.43 -8.70 -11.40
N ARG A 352 -27.30 -7.44 -11.01
CA ARG A 352 -26.04 -6.86 -10.55
C ARG A 352 -26.13 -6.40 -9.11
N HIS A 353 -25.08 -6.67 -8.35
CA HIS A 353 -24.99 -6.22 -6.98
C HIS A 353 -24.64 -4.72 -6.92
N HIS A 354 -25.28 -3.97 -6.02
CA HIS A 354 -25.16 -2.52 -6.01
C HIS A 354 -23.85 -2.00 -5.40
N ASN A 355 -23.37 -2.63 -4.33
CA ASN A 355 -22.28 -2.07 -3.52
C ASN A 355 -20.90 -2.71 -3.79
N THR A 356 -20.85 -3.93 -4.33
CA THR A 356 -19.57 -4.60 -4.63
C THR A 356 -19.29 -4.64 -6.12
N GLN A 357 -18.00 -4.76 -6.43
CA GLN A 357 -17.49 -4.87 -7.79
C GLN A 357 -17.42 -6.32 -8.27
N GLY A 358 -18.00 -7.25 -7.51
CA GLY A 358 -18.11 -8.65 -7.93
C GLY A 358 -19.07 -8.82 -9.10
N GLY A 359 -19.86 -7.81 -9.44
CA GLY A 359 -20.63 -7.76 -10.68
C GLY A 359 -21.95 -8.51 -10.62
N TYR A 360 -22.11 -9.47 -11.51
CA TYR A 360 -23.37 -10.15 -11.78
C TYR A 360 -23.56 -11.33 -10.85
N LEU A 361 -24.81 -11.59 -10.43
CA LEU A 361 -25.17 -12.90 -9.91
C LEU A 361 -24.83 -13.95 -10.98
N HIS A 362 -24.14 -15.02 -10.57
CA HIS A 362 -23.58 -16.00 -11.48
C HIS A 362 -23.72 -17.40 -10.89
N SER A 363 -23.84 -18.41 -11.75
CA SER A 363 -23.78 -19.80 -11.34
C SER A 363 -23.21 -20.68 -12.45
N HIS A 364 -22.44 -21.69 -12.08
CA HIS A 364 -21.78 -22.61 -13.02
C HIS A 364 -21.82 -24.04 -12.47
N LEU A 365 -21.56 -25.06 -13.29
CA LEU A 365 -21.75 -26.48 -12.94
C LEU A 365 -20.93 -27.01 -11.73
N HIS A 366 -19.95 -26.25 -11.25
CA HIS A 366 -19.15 -26.64 -10.08
C HIS A 366 -19.94 -26.52 -8.78
N SER A 367 -19.71 -27.45 -7.87
CA SER A 367 -20.37 -27.51 -6.57
C SER A 367 -19.46 -27.04 -5.44
N TYR A 368 -20.02 -26.62 -4.31
CA TYR A 368 -19.23 -26.29 -3.13
C TYR A 368 -18.49 -27.53 -2.61
N PRO A 369 -17.22 -27.40 -2.16
CA PRO A 369 -16.48 -28.53 -1.60
C PRO A 369 -16.98 -28.92 -0.19
N THR A 370 -17.50 -27.93 0.54
CA THR A 370 -18.05 -28.05 1.89
C THR A 370 -19.50 -27.54 1.90
N GLY A 371 -20.13 -27.42 3.07
CA GLY A 371 -21.53 -26.98 3.18
C GLY A 371 -22.50 -28.01 2.59
N SER A 372 -23.48 -27.55 1.82
CA SER A 372 -24.48 -28.44 1.19
C SER A 372 -23.95 -29.25 0.02
N LYS A 373 -22.75 -28.92 -0.49
CA LYS A 373 -22.18 -29.49 -1.73
C LYS A 373 -23.07 -29.33 -2.96
N GLN A 374 -23.97 -28.35 -2.95
CA GLN A 374 -24.79 -28.00 -4.11
C GLN A 374 -24.01 -27.06 -5.05
N GLN A 375 -24.62 -26.75 -6.20
CA GLN A 375 -24.01 -25.91 -7.23
C GLN A 375 -23.72 -24.50 -6.68
N GLN A 376 -22.55 -23.96 -7.01
CA GLN A 376 -22.08 -22.68 -6.50
C GLN A 376 -22.89 -21.51 -7.07
N VAL A 377 -23.11 -20.49 -6.25
CA VAL A 377 -23.63 -19.19 -6.66
C VAL A 377 -22.65 -18.11 -6.22
N THR A 378 -22.27 -17.26 -7.16
CA THR A 378 -21.16 -16.32 -6.99
C THR A 378 -21.51 -14.97 -7.58
N LEU A 379 -20.61 -14.01 -7.36
CA LEU A 379 -20.56 -12.76 -8.11
C LEU A 379 -19.43 -12.82 -9.15
N TYR A 380 -19.80 -12.72 -10.42
CA TYR A 380 -18.87 -12.68 -11.53
C TYR A 380 -18.81 -11.30 -12.22
N PRO A 381 -17.63 -10.67 -12.37
CA PRO A 381 -17.53 -9.29 -12.83
C PRO A 381 -17.75 -9.09 -14.34
N HIS A 382 -17.74 -10.17 -15.14
CA HIS A 382 -17.86 -10.10 -16.60
C HIS A 382 -19.24 -10.54 -17.09
N LYS A 383 -19.61 -10.09 -18.29
CA LYS A 383 -20.85 -10.53 -18.96
C LYS A 383 -20.66 -11.96 -19.47
N ASP A 384 -21.58 -12.84 -19.10
CA ASP A 384 -21.57 -14.26 -19.43
C ASP A 384 -23.01 -14.77 -19.57
N GLU A 385 -23.22 -15.84 -20.33
CA GLU A 385 -24.52 -16.50 -20.47
C GLU A 385 -24.98 -17.12 -19.14
N ASN A 386 -24.03 -17.52 -18.30
CA ASN A 386 -24.26 -18.01 -16.93
C ASN A 386 -24.70 -16.92 -15.94
N ASN A 387 -24.84 -15.67 -16.39
CA ASN A 387 -25.41 -14.57 -15.60
C ASN A 387 -26.93 -14.42 -15.82
N ILE A 388 -27.52 -15.21 -16.72
CA ILE A 388 -28.91 -15.04 -17.16
C ILE A 388 -29.85 -15.89 -16.31
N PHE A 389 -30.78 -15.22 -15.65
CA PHE A 389 -31.83 -15.84 -14.83
C PHE A 389 -33.21 -15.51 -15.39
N LEU A 390 -34.06 -16.53 -15.47
CA LEU A 390 -35.47 -16.40 -15.82
C LEU A 390 -36.29 -16.19 -14.55
N LEU A 391 -37.20 -15.22 -14.58
CA LEU A 391 -38.10 -14.91 -13.47
C LEU A 391 -39.37 -15.77 -13.51
N GLU A 392 -39.54 -16.64 -12.53
CA GLU A 392 -40.75 -17.45 -12.37
C GLU A 392 -41.63 -16.91 -11.22
N ASN A 393 -42.94 -17.14 -11.31
CA ASN A 393 -43.85 -16.89 -10.20
C ASN A 393 -43.87 -18.09 -9.23
N SER A 394 -44.28 -17.84 -7.99
CA SER A 394 -44.54 -18.87 -6.98
C SER A 394 -45.50 -19.97 -7.45
N THR A 395 -46.49 -19.63 -8.29
CA THR A 395 -47.51 -20.55 -8.83
C THR A 395 -47.53 -20.56 -10.35
N GLN A 396 -47.61 -21.75 -10.95
CA GLN A 396 -47.74 -21.91 -12.41
C GLN A 396 -48.99 -21.19 -12.97
N PRO A 397 -48.90 -20.61 -14.18
CA PRO A 397 -50.04 -19.90 -14.78
C PRO A 397 -51.13 -20.89 -15.20
N VAL A 398 -52.38 -20.50 -14.96
CA VAL A 398 -53.58 -21.27 -15.32
C VAL A 398 -54.19 -20.66 -16.57
N VAL A 399 -54.31 -21.45 -17.64
CA VAL A 399 -54.90 -21.02 -18.92
C VAL A 399 -56.40 -21.37 -18.96
N GLU A 400 -57.16 -20.75 -19.87
CA GLU A 400 -58.57 -21.06 -20.10
C GLU A 400 -58.82 -22.57 -20.18
N GLY A 401 -59.68 -23.08 -19.29
CA GLY A 401 -59.94 -24.51 -19.10
C GLY A 401 -59.34 -25.15 -17.85
N ASN A 402 -58.78 -24.37 -16.91
CA ASN A 402 -58.13 -24.86 -15.67
C ASN A 402 -56.90 -25.76 -15.92
N ILE A 403 -56.21 -25.55 -17.05
CA ILE A 403 -55.01 -26.29 -17.40
C ILE A 403 -53.79 -25.46 -17.00
N THR A 404 -52.94 -26.02 -16.13
CA THR A 404 -51.65 -25.44 -15.74
C THR A 404 -50.60 -25.71 -16.83
N VAL A 405 -49.86 -24.69 -17.24
CA VAL A 405 -48.73 -24.87 -18.16
C VAL A 405 -47.49 -25.24 -17.33
N PRO A 406 -46.92 -26.45 -17.49
CA PRO A 406 -45.74 -26.85 -16.72
C PRO A 406 -44.46 -26.26 -17.33
N GLY A 407 -43.47 -26.04 -16.47
CA GLY A 407 -42.10 -25.68 -16.86
C GLY A 407 -41.73 -24.20 -16.66
N PRO A 408 -40.43 -23.87 -16.79
CA PRO A 408 -39.92 -22.54 -16.48
C PRO A 408 -40.42 -21.46 -17.45
N TYR A 409 -40.72 -21.84 -18.69
CA TYR A 409 -41.14 -20.93 -19.75
C TYR A 409 -42.64 -20.61 -19.76
N ALA A 410 -43.40 -21.06 -18.75
CA ALA A 410 -44.85 -20.92 -18.71
C ALA A 410 -45.32 -19.45 -18.76
N TRP A 411 -44.53 -18.52 -18.24
CA TRP A 411 -44.84 -17.08 -18.21
C TRP A 411 -44.33 -16.29 -19.42
N ARG A 412 -43.66 -16.91 -20.40
CA ARG A 412 -43.12 -16.19 -21.58
C ARG A 412 -44.19 -15.49 -22.43
N ASN A 413 -45.45 -15.87 -22.31
CA ASN A 413 -46.58 -15.28 -23.05
C ASN A 413 -47.43 -14.30 -22.22
N THR A 414 -47.12 -14.10 -20.94
CA THR A 414 -47.84 -13.19 -20.05
C THR A 414 -47.09 -11.88 -19.88
N THR A 415 -47.77 -10.77 -19.60
CA THR A 415 -47.16 -9.46 -19.34
C THR A 415 -47.43 -8.97 -17.91
N ASP A 416 -47.44 -9.91 -16.97
CA ASP A 416 -47.66 -9.62 -15.56
C ASP A 416 -46.40 -9.01 -14.94
N TRP A 417 -46.44 -7.70 -14.70
CA TRP A 417 -45.32 -6.95 -14.14
C TRP A 417 -45.06 -7.34 -12.68
N ILE A 418 -43.78 -7.46 -12.33
CA ILE A 418 -43.35 -7.82 -10.98
C ILE A 418 -43.38 -6.58 -10.08
N LYS A 419 -44.17 -6.62 -9.02
CA LYS A 419 -44.42 -5.51 -8.08
C LYS A 419 -43.69 -5.74 -6.76
N ASN A 420 -43.59 -4.66 -5.97
CA ASN A 420 -43.09 -4.76 -4.61
C ASN A 420 -43.93 -5.73 -3.75
N GLY A 421 -43.29 -6.72 -3.15
CA GLY A 421 -43.91 -7.74 -2.32
C GLY A 421 -44.19 -9.05 -3.03
N ASP A 422 -44.06 -9.10 -4.36
CA ASP A 422 -44.24 -10.33 -5.13
C ASP A 422 -43.16 -11.36 -4.80
N VAL A 423 -43.53 -12.63 -4.86
CA VAL A 423 -42.66 -13.78 -4.59
C VAL A 423 -42.25 -14.42 -5.91
N ILE A 424 -40.95 -14.49 -6.14
CA ILE A 424 -40.34 -14.97 -7.37
C ILE A 424 -39.44 -16.18 -7.10
N ARG A 425 -39.17 -16.95 -8.15
CA ARG A 425 -38.01 -17.86 -8.20
C ARG A 425 -37.06 -17.39 -9.31
N LEU A 426 -35.76 -17.57 -9.07
CA LEU A 426 -34.70 -17.23 -10.02
C LEU A 426 -34.20 -18.52 -10.67
N TYR A 427 -34.62 -18.80 -11.91
CA TYR A 427 -34.23 -19.99 -12.64
C TYR A 427 -33.01 -19.72 -13.53
N HIS A 428 -31.90 -20.39 -13.25
CA HIS A 428 -30.68 -20.30 -14.02
C HIS A 428 -30.80 -21.09 -15.33
N LEU A 429 -30.76 -20.38 -16.47
CA LEU A 429 -31.06 -20.97 -17.77
C LEU A 429 -30.05 -22.05 -18.18
N ALA A 430 -28.76 -21.83 -17.94
CA ALA A 430 -27.70 -22.71 -18.43
C ALA A 430 -27.64 -24.05 -17.70
N THR A 431 -28.00 -24.12 -16.41
CA THR A 431 -27.92 -25.35 -15.61
C THR A 431 -29.26 -25.90 -15.17
N HIS A 432 -30.37 -25.24 -15.52
CA HIS A 432 -31.73 -25.66 -15.19
C HIS A 432 -31.98 -25.82 -13.67
N ARG A 433 -31.39 -24.91 -12.88
CA ARG A 433 -31.47 -24.90 -11.41
C ARG A 433 -32.03 -23.58 -10.90
N ARG A 434 -32.53 -23.55 -9.68
CA ARG A 434 -33.05 -22.33 -9.03
C ARG A 434 -32.10 -21.85 -7.95
N ILE A 435 -32.02 -20.54 -7.77
CA ILE A 435 -31.36 -19.97 -6.61
C ILE A 435 -32.09 -20.46 -5.36
N HIS A 436 -31.31 -20.97 -4.42
CA HIS A 436 -31.78 -21.69 -3.25
C HIS A 436 -31.00 -21.19 -2.02
N SER A 437 -31.66 -21.13 -0.87
CA SER A 437 -30.97 -20.87 0.40
C SER A 437 -31.53 -21.73 1.52
N HIS A 438 -30.65 -22.18 2.40
CA HIS A 438 -30.96 -23.09 3.50
C HIS A 438 -30.15 -22.73 4.73
N ASP A 439 -30.47 -23.33 5.87
CA ASP A 439 -29.76 -23.07 7.13
C ASP A 439 -28.44 -23.86 7.21
N GLN A 440 -27.54 -23.61 6.26
CA GLN A 440 -26.15 -24.07 6.26
C GLN A 440 -25.22 -22.86 6.31
N ARG A 441 -24.06 -23.03 6.91
CA ARG A 441 -23.05 -21.97 6.95
C ARG A 441 -22.38 -21.82 5.58
N PRO A 442 -22.11 -20.59 5.12
CA PRO A 442 -21.30 -20.36 3.93
C PRO A 442 -19.90 -20.99 4.06
N PRO A 443 -19.28 -21.45 2.96
CA PRO A 443 -17.99 -22.14 2.99
C PRO A 443 -16.80 -21.28 3.44
N VAL A 444 -16.86 -19.96 3.25
CA VAL A 444 -15.75 -19.04 3.59
C VAL A 444 -16.15 -18.16 4.76
N THR A 445 -17.31 -17.50 4.67
CA THR A 445 -17.79 -16.64 5.74
C THR A 445 -18.61 -17.44 6.77
N GLU A 446 -17.95 -18.00 7.78
CA GLU A 446 -18.59 -18.79 8.84
C GLU A 446 -19.34 -17.94 9.91
N ALA A 447 -19.97 -16.84 9.50
CA ALA A 447 -20.72 -15.99 10.41
C ALA A 447 -22.14 -16.52 10.66
N ASP A 448 -22.56 -16.62 11.92
CA ASP A 448 -23.86 -17.19 12.34
C ASP A 448 -25.10 -16.49 11.72
N TRP A 449 -24.95 -15.24 11.28
CA TRP A 449 -26.01 -14.45 10.66
C TRP A 449 -26.04 -14.56 9.14
N GLN A 450 -25.13 -15.30 8.52
CA GLN A 450 -25.11 -15.57 7.09
C GLN A 450 -25.39 -17.05 6.80
N GLN A 451 -26.22 -17.28 5.79
CA GLN A 451 -26.60 -18.60 5.30
C GLN A 451 -26.03 -18.81 3.89
N GLU A 452 -25.68 -20.05 3.57
CA GLU A 452 -25.22 -20.46 2.24
C GLU A 452 -26.33 -20.22 1.20
N VAL A 453 -25.92 -19.77 0.01
CA VAL A 453 -26.77 -19.64 -1.17
C VAL A 453 -26.19 -20.51 -2.28
N THR A 454 -27.04 -21.30 -2.90
CA THR A 454 -26.66 -22.32 -3.89
C THR A 454 -27.62 -22.29 -5.07
N ALA A 455 -27.32 -23.07 -6.12
CA ALA A 455 -28.26 -23.39 -7.18
C ALA A 455 -28.69 -24.86 -7.08
N TYR A 456 -29.99 -25.09 -6.89
CA TYR A 456 -30.54 -26.42 -6.63
C TYR A 456 -31.68 -26.79 -7.59
N GLY A 457 -31.92 -28.10 -7.74
CA GLY A 457 -32.91 -28.65 -8.67
C GLY A 457 -32.30 -29.20 -9.96
N TYR A 458 -33.20 -29.55 -10.89
CA TYR A 458 -32.90 -30.14 -12.20
C TYR A 458 -34.03 -29.80 -13.18
N GLU A 459 -33.82 -30.05 -14.47
CA GLU A 459 -34.84 -29.80 -15.50
C GLU A 459 -36.11 -30.62 -15.23
N GLY A 460 -37.26 -29.94 -15.18
CA GLY A 460 -38.55 -30.55 -14.86
C GLY A 460 -38.86 -30.69 -13.36
N PHE A 461 -37.93 -30.33 -12.48
CA PHE A 461 -38.23 -30.12 -11.06
C PHE A 461 -39.07 -28.84 -10.89
N GLU A 462 -40.18 -28.89 -10.15
CA GLU A 462 -41.05 -27.72 -9.95
C GLU A 462 -40.46 -26.67 -8.99
N GLY A 463 -39.42 -27.04 -8.24
CA GLY A 463 -38.86 -26.21 -7.17
C GLY A 463 -39.51 -26.52 -5.81
N ASP A 464 -38.88 -26.07 -4.73
CA ASP A 464 -39.41 -26.17 -3.38
C ASP A 464 -39.62 -24.78 -2.74
N ALA A 465 -39.91 -24.77 -1.44
CA ALA A 465 -40.19 -23.53 -0.71
C ALA A 465 -38.94 -22.68 -0.43
N ASN A 466 -37.75 -23.29 -0.44
CA ASN A 466 -36.46 -22.62 -0.23
C ASN A 466 -35.92 -21.92 -1.51
N ASP A 467 -36.63 -22.07 -2.63
CA ASP A 467 -36.37 -21.34 -3.87
C ASP A 467 -37.11 -19.99 -3.93
N LEU A 468 -37.94 -19.69 -2.92
CA LEU A 468 -38.84 -18.53 -2.93
C LEU A 468 -38.17 -17.27 -2.36
N PHE A 469 -38.07 -16.24 -3.18
CA PHE A 469 -37.55 -14.93 -2.80
C PHE A 469 -38.63 -13.86 -3.00
N ARG A 470 -38.91 -13.08 -1.97
CA ARG A 470 -39.80 -11.92 -2.03
C ARG A 470 -39.01 -10.69 -2.45
N VAL A 471 -39.52 -10.00 -3.46
CA VAL A 471 -38.96 -8.73 -3.95
C VAL A 471 -39.37 -7.60 -3.00
N GLU A 472 -38.40 -6.89 -2.44
CA GLU A 472 -38.63 -5.71 -1.62
C GLU A 472 -37.92 -4.48 -2.22
N ILE A 473 -38.68 -3.58 -2.82
CA ILE A 473 -38.16 -2.38 -3.49
C ILE A 473 -37.72 -1.35 -2.45
N VAL A 474 -36.48 -0.91 -2.58
CA VAL A 474 -35.89 0.16 -1.76
C VAL A 474 -36.22 1.50 -2.40
N LYS A 475 -37.35 2.08 -2.01
CA LYS A 475 -37.90 3.32 -2.61
C LYS A 475 -36.96 4.52 -2.53
N SER A 476 -36.08 4.58 -1.53
CA SER A 476 -35.12 5.68 -1.35
C SER A 476 -33.95 5.65 -2.34
N LEU A 477 -33.64 4.49 -2.91
CA LEU A 477 -32.56 4.29 -3.87
C LEU A 477 -33.07 4.11 -5.31
N SER A 478 -34.38 3.93 -5.50
CA SER A 478 -34.99 3.70 -6.81
C SER A 478 -35.38 5.02 -7.48
N GLU A 479 -35.14 5.12 -8.79
CA GLU A 479 -35.32 6.35 -9.56
C GLU A 479 -36.63 6.35 -10.36
N GLY A 480 -37.47 7.38 -10.13
CA GLY A 480 -38.79 7.50 -10.76
C GLY A 480 -39.92 6.90 -9.91
N ASP A 481 -41.15 7.34 -10.14
CA ASP A 481 -42.28 6.93 -9.31
C ASP A 481 -42.77 5.52 -9.63
N ILE A 482 -42.72 5.12 -10.92
CA ILE A 482 -43.08 3.77 -11.37
C ILE A 482 -42.08 2.72 -10.82
N ALA A 483 -40.79 3.04 -10.79
CA ALA A 483 -39.73 2.16 -10.27
C ALA A 483 -39.82 1.93 -8.75
N LYS A 484 -40.60 2.75 -8.03
CA LYS A 484 -40.86 2.55 -6.59
C LYS A 484 -42.03 1.60 -6.33
N GLU A 485 -42.80 1.26 -7.36
CA GLU A 485 -43.98 0.39 -7.29
C GLU A 485 -43.73 -0.99 -7.92
N ARG A 486 -43.01 -1.03 -9.06
CA ARG A 486 -42.69 -2.26 -9.80
C ARG A 486 -41.24 -2.31 -10.26
N LEU A 487 -40.74 -3.52 -10.54
CA LEU A 487 -39.39 -3.73 -11.04
C LEU A 487 -39.21 -3.12 -12.43
N ARG A 488 -38.21 -2.24 -12.51
CA ARG A 488 -37.72 -1.63 -13.75
C ARG A 488 -36.21 -1.73 -13.86
N THR A 489 -35.74 -2.11 -15.04
CA THR A 489 -34.32 -2.26 -15.41
C THR A 489 -33.54 -0.97 -15.11
N ILE A 490 -32.36 -1.09 -14.50
CA ILE A 490 -31.45 -0.02 -14.01
C ILE A 490 -32.03 0.86 -12.89
N GLN A 491 -33.27 1.33 -13.04
CA GLN A 491 -33.94 2.32 -12.21
C GLN A 491 -34.34 1.80 -10.84
N THR A 492 -34.73 0.51 -10.74
CA THR A 492 -35.20 -0.07 -9.48
C THR A 492 -34.06 -0.70 -8.69
N LYS A 493 -33.93 -0.32 -7.43
CA LYS A 493 -33.02 -0.93 -6.47
C LYS A 493 -33.84 -1.71 -5.45
N PHE A 494 -33.61 -3.01 -5.33
CA PHE A 494 -34.44 -3.90 -4.51
C PHE A 494 -33.60 -4.93 -3.75
N LYS A 495 -34.22 -5.52 -2.73
CA LYS A 495 -33.70 -6.66 -1.97
C LYS A 495 -34.46 -7.91 -2.37
N LEU A 496 -33.78 -9.05 -2.25
CA LEU A 496 -34.40 -10.37 -2.41
C LEU A 496 -34.44 -11.04 -1.04
N VAL A 497 -35.62 -11.11 -0.45
CA VAL A 497 -35.83 -11.67 0.90
C VAL A 497 -36.24 -13.13 0.77
N HIS A 498 -35.40 -14.04 1.21
CA HIS A 498 -35.72 -15.46 1.23
C HIS A 498 -36.93 -15.71 2.14
N VAL A 499 -37.99 -16.33 1.60
CA VAL A 499 -39.30 -16.41 2.28
C VAL A 499 -39.25 -17.30 3.52
N MET A 500 -38.52 -18.41 3.47
CA MET A 500 -38.51 -19.41 4.54
C MET A 500 -37.71 -18.98 5.76
N THR A 501 -36.55 -18.35 5.56
CA THR A 501 -35.65 -17.97 6.67
C THR A 501 -35.66 -16.47 6.97
N GLY A 502 -36.27 -15.65 6.12
CA GLY A 502 -36.33 -14.19 6.26
C GLY A 502 -34.98 -13.48 6.05
N CYS A 503 -33.93 -14.20 5.67
CA CYS A 503 -32.65 -13.61 5.31
C CYS A 503 -32.75 -12.89 3.96
N VAL A 504 -31.79 -12.01 3.69
CA VAL A 504 -31.75 -11.22 2.45
C VAL A 504 -30.53 -11.63 1.63
N LEU A 505 -30.70 -11.84 0.32
CA LEU A 505 -29.61 -12.11 -0.59
C LEU A 505 -28.56 -11.01 -0.50
N PHE A 506 -27.32 -11.40 -0.21
CA PHE A 506 -26.26 -10.54 0.27
C PHE A 506 -24.94 -10.88 -0.41
N SER A 507 -24.12 -9.87 -0.65
CA SER A 507 -22.73 -10.08 -1.07
C SER A 507 -21.80 -9.02 -0.50
N HIS A 508 -20.52 -9.34 -0.47
CA HIS A 508 -19.47 -8.52 0.12
C HIS A 508 -18.14 -8.74 -0.60
N LYS A 509 -17.07 -8.09 -0.14
CA LYS A 509 -15.78 -8.08 -0.86
C LYS A 509 -14.98 -9.38 -0.75
N VAL A 510 -15.47 -10.38 -0.01
CA VAL A 510 -14.78 -11.66 0.17
C VAL A 510 -14.89 -12.48 -1.11
N LYS A 511 -13.76 -13.02 -1.53
CA LYS A 511 -13.66 -13.92 -2.68
C LYS A 511 -13.60 -15.36 -2.20
N LEU A 512 -14.16 -16.25 -2.99
CA LEU A 512 -13.97 -17.69 -2.85
C LEU A 512 -12.52 -18.06 -3.22
N PRO A 513 -11.94 -19.12 -2.63
CA PRO A 513 -10.63 -19.65 -3.02
C PRO A 513 -10.62 -20.20 -4.46
N GLU A 514 -9.51 -20.83 -4.85
CA GLU A 514 -9.30 -21.40 -6.18
C GLU A 514 -10.45 -22.30 -6.66
N TRP A 515 -11.05 -23.10 -5.77
CA TRP A 515 -12.20 -23.94 -6.09
C TRP A 515 -13.47 -23.18 -6.51
N GLY A 516 -13.54 -21.88 -6.20
CA GLY A 516 -14.59 -20.94 -6.61
C GLY A 516 -14.08 -19.88 -7.60
N PHE A 517 -12.94 -20.14 -8.26
CA PHE A 517 -12.36 -19.32 -9.33
C PHE A 517 -12.10 -17.86 -8.95
N GLU A 518 -11.80 -17.59 -7.68
CA GLU A 518 -11.60 -16.23 -7.13
C GLU A 518 -12.80 -15.27 -7.33
N GLN A 519 -14.00 -15.83 -7.54
CA GLN A 519 -15.23 -15.07 -7.67
C GLN A 519 -15.73 -14.62 -6.30
N GLN A 520 -16.59 -13.59 -6.25
CA GLN A 520 -17.08 -13.07 -4.97
C GLN A 520 -18.17 -13.97 -4.37
N GLU A 521 -18.17 -14.08 -3.04
CA GLU A 521 -19.13 -14.90 -2.30
C GLU A 521 -20.54 -14.28 -2.30
N VAL A 522 -21.55 -15.13 -2.48
CA VAL A 522 -22.97 -14.79 -2.32
C VAL A 522 -23.54 -15.58 -1.15
N THR A 523 -24.22 -14.89 -0.25
CA THR A 523 -24.84 -15.48 0.93
C THR A 523 -26.24 -14.92 1.15
N CYS A 524 -26.95 -15.42 2.16
CA CYS A 524 -28.22 -14.87 2.60
C CYS A 524 -28.10 -14.42 4.05
N ALA A 525 -28.14 -13.11 4.27
CA ALA A 525 -27.83 -12.49 5.55
C ALA A 525 -29.08 -12.10 6.36
N LYS A 526 -29.10 -12.43 7.65
CA LYS A 526 -30.07 -11.89 8.63
C LYS A 526 -29.49 -10.63 9.26
N GLY A 527 -30.09 -9.47 8.98
CA GLY A 527 -29.58 -8.18 9.49
C GLY A 527 -28.35 -7.63 8.74
N GLY A 528 -28.15 -8.04 7.48
CA GLY A 528 -27.10 -7.50 6.62
C GLY A 528 -27.22 -5.98 6.41
N THR A 529 -26.10 -5.32 6.09
CA THR A 529 -26.10 -3.89 5.78
C THR A 529 -26.92 -3.61 4.52
N LEU A 530 -27.66 -2.48 4.51
CA LEU A 530 -28.50 -2.13 3.38
C LEU A 530 -27.73 -2.10 2.04
N PRO A 531 -26.54 -1.48 1.92
CA PRO A 531 -25.82 -1.44 0.65
C PRO A 531 -25.45 -2.82 0.10
N ASN A 532 -25.07 -3.76 0.97
CA ASN A 532 -24.66 -5.13 0.58
C ASN A 532 -25.85 -6.09 0.34
N SER A 533 -27.08 -5.60 0.54
CA SER A 533 -28.30 -6.38 0.34
C SER A 533 -29.07 -5.94 -0.89
N VAL A 534 -28.57 -4.92 -1.61
CA VAL A 534 -29.28 -4.24 -2.69
C VAL A 534 -28.77 -4.72 -4.05
N TRP A 535 -29.72 -5.05 -4.90
CA TRP A 535 -29.53 -5.54 -6.25
C TRP A 535 -30.32 -4.67 -7.24
N TYR A 536 -29.94 -4.73 -8.50
CA TYR A 536 -30.70 -4.16 -9.59
C TYR A 536 -30.56 -4.99 -10.85
N ILE A 537 -31.56 -4.90 -11.72
CA ILE A 537 -31.56 -5.60 -13.01
C ILE A 537 -30.79 -4.73 -14.00
N GLU A 538 -29.75 -5.26 -14.63
CA GLU A 538 -28.95 -4.54 -15.62
C GLU A 538 -29.46 -4.77 -17.04
N GLN A 539 -29.76 -6.02 -17.40
CA GLN A 539 -30.38 -6.37 -18.68
C GLN A 539 -31.68 -7.14 -18.45
N ASN A 540 -32.62 -6.94 -19.36
CA ASN A 540 -33.92 -7.58 -19.38
C ASN A 540 -34.27 -7.90 -20.84
N PHE A 541 -34.77 -9.10 -21.08
CA PHE A 541 -35.34 -9.52 -22.35
C PHE A 541 -36.62 -10.30 -22.09
N HIS A 542 -37.67 -10.03 -22.87
CA HIS A 542 -38.92 -10.76 -22.78
C HIS A 542 -39.52 -10.91 -24.19
N PRO A 543 -39.88 -12.13 -24.62
CA PRO A 543 -40.40 -12.37 -25.98
C PRO A 543 -41.62 -11.53 -26.39
N THR A 544 -42.47 -11.12 -25.46
CA THR A 544 -43.69 -10.33 -25.72
C THR A 544 -43.47 -8.83 -25.72
N LEU A 545 -42.35 -8.36 -25.16
CA LEU A 545 -41.96 -6.95 -25.21
C LEU A 545 -41.31 -6.68 -26.57
N GLY A 546 -42.14 -6.20 -27.51
CA GLY A 546 -41.70 -5.84 -28.86
C GLY A 546 -40.80 -4.58 -28.92
N GLU A 547 -40.44 -4.15 -30.13
CA GLU A 547 -39.57 -2.99 -30.33
C GLU A 547 -40.13 -1.67 -29.79
N ASP A 548 -41.47 -1.57 -29.68
CA ASP A 548 -42.21 -0.41 -29.17
C ASP A 548 -42.18 -0.27 -27.65
N ALA A 549 -41.62 -1.26 -26.92
CA ALA A 549 -41.50 -1.18 -25.47
C ALA A 549 -40.60 -0.01 -25.04
N GLU A 550 -40.93 0.63 -23.92
CA GLU A 550 -40.07 1.67 -23.33
C GLU A 550 -38.70 1.06 -23.02
N LYS A 551 -37.62 1.64 -23.56
CA LYS A 551 -36.26 1.16 -23.32
C LYS A 551 -35.50 2.11 -22.41
N VAL A 552 -34.60 1.54 -21.62
CA VAL A 552 -33.72 2.25 -20.69
C VAL A 552 -32.27 1.82 -20.91
N ASN A 553 -31.38 2.74 -20.58
CA ASN A 553 -29.95 2.55 -20.58
C ASN A 553 -29.35 3.40 -19.46
N TYR A 554 -28.06 3.19 -19.17
CA TYR A 554 -27.35 4.01 -18.21
C TYR A 554 -27.37 5.47 -18.62
N ARG A 555 -27.57 6.35 -17.64
CA ARG A 555 -27.45 7.78 -17.87
C ARG A 555 -26.00 8.10 -18.19
N ASN A 556 -25.76 8.93 -19.21
CA ASN A 556 -24.42 9.45 -19.44
C ASN A 556 -24.10 10.49 -18.33
N PRO A 557 -23.12 10.23 -17.44
CA PRO A 557 -22.79 11.14 -16.34
C PRO A 557 -22.14 12.45 -16.83
N GLY A 558 -21.71 12.52 -18.10
CA GLY A 558 -20.97 13.64 -18.66
C GLY A 558 -19.62 13.86 -17.97
N PHE A 559 -18.92 14.93 -18.35
CA PHE A 559 -17.59 15.20 -17.82
C PHE A 559 -17.60 15.45 -16.30
N LEU A 560 -18.51 16.29 -15.79
CA LEU A 560 -18.54 16.64 -14.37
C LEU A 560 -18.98 15.48 -13.48
N GLY A 561 -19.87 14.60 -13.95
CA GLY A 561 -20.25 13.39 -13.22
C GLY A 561 -19.05 12.45 -13.09
N LYS A 562 -18.38 12.15 -14.22
CA LYS A 562 -17.14 11.34 -14.23
C LYS A 562 -16.04 11.94 -13.36
N PHE A 563 -15.86 13.26 -13.42
CA PHE A 563 -14.88 13.97 -12.60
C PHE A 563 -15.15 13.77 -11.11
N TRP A 564 -16.34 14.10 -10.63
CA TRP A 564 -16.66 13.99 -9.20
C TRP A 564 -16.66 12.56 -8.70
N GLU A 565 -17.10 11.61 -9.52
CA GLU A 565 -17.02 10.20 -9.21
C GLU A 565 -15.56 9.75 -9.03
N LEU A 566 -14.69 10.06 -10.00
CA LEU A 566 -13.27 9.73 -9.90
C LEU A 566 -12.63 10.38 -8.67
N GLN A 567 -12.92 11.64 -8.35
CA GLN A 567 -12.40 12.30 -7.14
C GLN A 567 -12.82 11.57 -5.86
N LYS A 568 -14.07 11.09 -5.78
CA LYS A 568 -14.55 10.30 -4.63
C LYS A 568 -13.81 8.97 -4.52
N VAL A 569 -13.58 8.29 -5.65
CA VAL A 569 -12.82 7.04 -5.68
C VAL A 569 -11.37 7.28 -5.27
N MET A 570 -10.70 8.29 -5.85
CA MET A 570 -9.34 8.69 -5.48
C MET A 570 -9.22 8.94 -3.97
N TRP A 571 -10.20 9.63 -3.37
CA TRP A 571 -10.21 9.91 -1.94
C TRP A 571 -10.36 8.64 -1.09
N ARG A 572 -11.35 7.80 -1.43
CA ARG A 572 -11.59 6.53 -0.72
C ARG A 572 -10.40 5.58 -0.81
N THR A 573 -9.79 5.46 -1.98
CA THR A 573 -8.59 4.63 -2.17
C THR A 573 -7.42 5.19 -1.40
N ASN A 574 -7.17 6.50 -1.45
CA ASN A 574 -6.08 7.14 -0.70
C ASN A 574 -6.24 6.95 0.82
N ALA A 575 -7.47 7.07 1.34
CA ALA A 575 -7.78 6.80 2.75
C ALA A 575 -7.68 5.30 3.12
N GLY A 576 -7.85 4.40 2.15
CA GLY A 576 -7.78 2.95 2.34
C GLY A 576 -6.38 2.34 2.24
N LEU A 577 -5.35 3.11 1.85
CA LEU A 577 -3.95 2.64 1.76
C LEU A 577 -3.28 2.56 3.15
N VAL A 578 -3.79 1.65 3.98
CA VAL A 578 -3.35 1.43 5.37
C VAL A 578 -2.37 0.27 5.53
N GLU A 579 -2.14 -0.50 4.48
CA GLU A 579 -1.20 -1.61 4.48
C GLU A 579 0.24 -1.12 4.69
N SER A 580 1.01 -1.87 5.49
CA SER A 580 2.41 -1.57 5.77
C SER A 580 3.31 -2.11 4.67
N HIS A 581 4.40 -1.41 4.39
CA HIS A 581 5.41 -1.83 3.45
C HIS A 581 6.77 -1.82 4.13
N ALA A 582 7.69 -2.72 3.76
CA ALA A 582 8.97 -2.89 4.44
C ALA A 582 9.80 -1.59 4.54
N TRP A 583 9.69 -0.75 3.50
CA TRP A 583 10.40 0.52 3.38
C TRP A 583 9.56 1.76 3.78
N ASP A 584 8.41 1.56 4.44
CA ASP A 584 7.62 2.68 4.94
C ASP A 584 8.37 3.46 6.05
N SER A 585 8.06 4.75 6.18
CA SER A 585 8.67 5.59 7.22
C SER A 585 7.73 6.67 7.71
N ARG A 586 7.94 7.11 8.96
CA ARG A 586 7.06 8.03 9.67
C ARG A 586 7.63 9.45 9.79
N PRO A 587 6.77 10.49 9.86
CA PRO A 587 7.21 11.89 9.91
C PRO A 587 8.30 12.22 10.93
N PRO A 588 8.31 11.70 12.18
CA PRO A 588 9.37 11.99 13.15
C PRO A 588 10.77 11.59 12.68
N SER A 589 10.88 10.57 11.84
CA SER A 589 12.16 10.01 11.43
C SER A 589 12.80 10.78 10.25
N TRP A 590 12.01 11.59 9.53
CA TRP A 590 12.47 12.28 8.33
C TRP A 590 13.49 13.39 8.61
N PRO A 591 13.30 14.34 9.55
CA PRO A 591 14.27 15.42 9.77
C PRO A 591 15.62 14.96 10.33
N ILE A 592 15.63 13.83 11.05
CA ILE A 592 16.86 13.22 11.59
C ILE A 592 17.54 12.26 10.60
N LEU A 593 16.88 11.95 9.47
CA LEU A 593 17.36 11.01 8.47
C LEU A 593 17.65 9.63 9.07
N ARG A 594 16.68 9.05 9.79
CA ARG A 594 16.85 7.78 10.51
C ARG A 594 17.05 6.58 9.56
N ARG A 595 16.28 6.52 8.48
CA ARG A 595 16.25 5.42 7.50
C ARG A 595 15.85 5.98 6.13
N GLY A 596 16.43 5.45 5.07
CA GLY A 596 16.09 5.77 3.68
C GLY A 596 15.16 4.73 3.05
N ILE A 597 15.19 4.64 1.72
CA ILE A 597 14.37 3.71 0.94
C ILE A 597 15.24 3.03 -0.11
N ASN A 598 15.19 1.71 -0.19
CA ASN A 598 15.84 0.98 -1.28
C ASN A 598 15.04 1.12 -2.57
N PHE A 599 15.71 1.53 -3.65
CA PHE A 599 15.06 1.75 -4.94
C PHE A 599 15.38 0.63 -5.94
N TRP A 600 16.60 0.12 -5.93
CA TRP A 600 17.06 -0.89 -6.89
C TRP A 600 18.34 -1.55 -6.42
N GLY A 601 18.50 -2.84 -6.69
CA GLY A 601 19.75 -3.58 -6.49
C GLY A 601 19.92 -4.65 -7.56
N LYS A 602 21.03 -4.59 -8.31
CA LYS A 602 21.41 -5.59 -9.32
C LYS A 602 22.89 -5.42 -9.68
N ASP A 603 23.53 -6.48 -10.17
CA ASP A 603 24.90 -6.43 -10.71
C ASP A 603 25.92 -5.78 -9.75
N HIS A 604 25.81 -6.11 -8.46
CA HIS A 604 26.66 -5.58 -7.39
C HIS A 604 26.62 -4.05 -7.28
N ARG A 605 25.48 -3.44 -7.62
CA ARG A 605 25.19 -2.01 -7.54
C ARG A 605 23.84 -1.80 -6.87
N GLN A 606 23.67 -0.66 -6.22
CA GLN A 606 22.44 -0.32 -5.51
C GLN A 606 22.08 1.15 -5.72
N ILE A 607 20.79 1.46 -5.83
CA ILE A 607 20.25 2.81 -5.70
C ILE A 607 19.43 2.88 -4.42
N TYR A 608 19.78 3.83 -3.56
CA TYR A 608 19.14 4.01 -2.26
C TYR A 608 18.83 5.49 -2.05
N LEU A 609 17.59 5.80 -1.71
CA LEU A 609 17.14 7.15 -1.42
C LEU A 609 17.56 7.56 -0.01
N ILE A 610 18.62 8.36 0.07
CA ILE A 610 19.08 8.99 1.31
C ILE A 610 19.48 10.44 1.04
N GLY A 611 19.21 11.31 2.00
CA GLY A 611 19.59 12.72 1.93
C GLY A 611 21.07 12.96 2.20
N ASN A 612 21.61 14.11 1.79
CA ASN A 612 22.97 14.51 2.16
C ASN A 612 22.98 15.01 3.62
N PRO A 613 23.58 14.30 4.60
CA PRO A 613 23.53 14.70 6.01
C PRO A 613 24.13 16.09 6.27
N ALA A 614 25.11 16.51 5.46
CA ALA A 614 25.73 17.83 5.53
C ALA A 614 24.78 18.97 5.18
N ILE A 615 23.67 18.68 4.49
CA ILE A 615 22.66 19.67 4.08
C ILE A 615 21.39 19.45 4.90
N TRP A 616 21.00 18.19 5.08
CA TRP A 616 19.78 17.77 5.75
C TRP A 616 19.73 18.17 7.23
N TRP A 617 20.81 17.93 8.00
CA TRP A 617 20.81 18.30 9.41
C TRP A 617 20.95 19.81 9.64
N PRO A 618 21.83 20.56 8.94
CA PRO A 618 21.84 22.01 9.07
C PRO A 618 20.54 22.68 8.64
N SER A 619 19.84 22.16 7.61
CA SER A 619 18.53 22.70 7.22
C SER A 619 17.45 22.40 8.26
N THR A 620 17.46 21.22 8.87
CA THR A 620 16.58 20.90 10.01
C THR A 620 16.90 21.78 11.24
N ALA A 621 18.19 21.97 11.55
CA ALA A 621 18.64 22.84 12.62
C ALA A 621 18.24 24.31 12.37
N ALA A 622 18.28 24.78 11.12
CA ALA A 622 17.83 26.12 10.74
C ALA A 622 16.35 26.36 11.11
N ILE A 623 15.48 25.37 10.87
CA ILE A 623 14.08 25.44 11.28
C ILE A 623 13.96 25.54 12.81
N ALA A 624 14.68 24.69 13.56
CA ALA A 624 14.67 24.72 15.02
C ALA A 624 15.18 26.07 15.59
N VAL A 625 16.26 26.61 15.02
CA VAL A 625 16.81 27.92 15.38
C VAL A 625 15.77 29.03 15.16
N TYR A 626 15.05 29.01 14.05
CA TYR A 626 13.99 30.00 13.80
C TYR A 626 12.82 29.85 14.79
N VAL A 627 12.40 28.63 15.14
CA VAL A 627 11.33 28.41 16.14
C VAL A 627 11.73 28.97 17.50
N VAL A 628 12.97 28.71 17.95
CA VAL A 628 13.51 29.28 19.19
C VAL A 628 13.58 30.81 19.10
N PHE A 629 14.09 31.34 18.00
CA PHE A 629 14.12 32.79 17.75
C PHE A 629 12.71 33.40 17.85
N LYS A 630 11.70 32.79 17.21
CA LYS A 630 10.33 33.27 17.21
C LYS A 630 9.70 33.23 18.60
N ALA A 631 9.91 32.14 19.36
CA ALA A 631 9.45 32.04 20.74
C ALA A 631 10.04 33.14 21.62
N LEU A 632 11.36 33.38 21.51
CA LEU A 632 12.03 34.46 22.24
C LEU A 632 11.56 35.85 21.78
N ALA A 633 11.35 36.05 20.48
CA ALA A 633 10.84 37.31 19.91
C ALA A 633 9.44 37.63 20.45
N VAL A 634 8.54 36.65 20.52
CA VAL A 634 7.18 36.81 21.07
C VAL A 634 7.25 37.12 22.56
N LEU A 635 8.09 36.42 23.34
CA LEU A 635 8.26 36.70 24.78
C LEU A 635 8.80 38.11 25.02
N ARG A 636 9.79 38.54 24.24
CA ARG A 636 10.37 39.90 24.35
C ARG A 636 9.41 40.99 23.88
N TRP A 637 8.60 40.69 22.86
CA TRP A 637 7.52 41.57 22.42
C TRP A 637 6.48 41.76 23.52
N GLN A 638 6.03 40.68 24.17
CA GLN A 638 5.12 40.75 25.32
C GLN A 638 5.73 41.52 26.51
N ARG A 639 7.06 41.47 26.67
CA ARG A 639 7.82 42.26 27.65
C ARG A 639 8.16 43.69 27.19
N SER A 640 7.63 44.13 26.05
CA SER A 640 7.83 45.48 25.51
C SER A 640 9.29 45.86 25.24
N CYS A 641 10.15 44.89 24.86
CA CYS A 641 11.57 45.14 24.58
C CYS A 641 11.83 45.92 23.27
N GLY A 642 10.82 46.18 22.45
CA GLY A 642 10.92 47.05 21.28
C GLY A 642 11.72 46.49 20.09
N ASP A 643 11.95 45.17 20.00
CA ASP A 643 12.79 44.55 18.95
C ASP A 643 12.28 44.81 17.52
N TYR A 644 10.96 44.81 17.33
CA TYR A 644 10.31 45.08 16.03
C TYR A 644 10.42 46.54 15.56
N SER A 645 11.03 47.43 16.36
CA SER A 645 11.41 48.78 15.89
C SER A 645 12.57 48.72 14.89
N SER A 646 13.41 47.67 14.97
CA SER A 646 14.49 47.42 14.03
C SER A 646 13.95 46.82 12.73
N ILE A 647 14.19 47.51 11.61
CA ILE A 647 13.80 47.06 10.26
C ILE A 647 14.39 45.68 9.96
N ASN A 648 15.68 45.46 10.26
CA ASN A 648 16.34 44.19 9.99
C ASN A 648 15.70 43.03 10.75
N PHE A 649 15.29 43.26 12.01
CA PHE A 649 14.63 42.24 12.83
C PHE A 649 13.24 41.90 12.28
N SER A 650 12.44 42.92 11.96
CA SER A 650 11.09 42.72 11.43
C SER A 650 11.10 42.06 10.04
N ARG A 651 12.05 42.44 9.16
CA ARG A 651 12.17 41.82 7.82
C ARG A 651 12.63 40.37 7.90
N PHE A 652 13.59 40.08 8.76
CA PHE A 652 14.04 38.70 9.00
C PHE A 652 12.90 37.79 9.48
N ASP A 653 12.14 38.24 10.48
CA ASP A 653 11.02 37.46 11.01
C ASP A 653 9.94 37.21 9.94
N TYR A 654 9.65 38.22 9.11
CA TYR A 654 8.65 38.11 8.05
C TYR A 654 9.11 37.23 6.86
N GLU A 655 10.34 37.42 6.37
CA GLU A 655 10.87 36.69 5.20
C GLU A 655 11.11 35.22 5.53
N ILE A 656 11.72 34.91 6.68
CA ILE A 656 11.95 33.52 7.10
C ILE A 656 10.67 32.87 7.61
N GLY A 657 9.80 33.63 8.28
CA GLY A 657 8.50 33.14 8.73
C GLY A 657 7.65 32.61 7.59
N GLN A 658 7.67 33.25 6.42
CA GLN A 658 7.00 32.74 5.22
C GLN A 658 7.56 31.38 4.77
N THR A 659 8.89 31.25 4.71
CA THR A 659 9.56 30.01 4.29
C THR A 659 9.33 28.87 5.29
N VAL A 660 9.47 29.14 6.60
CA VAL A 660 9.25 28.15 7.66
C VAL A 660 7.80 27.73 7.75
N LEU A 661 6.86 28.65 7.48
CA LEU A 661 5.45 28.29 7.33
C LEU A 661 5.23 27.35 6.13
N GLY A 662 5.96 27.56 5.02
CA GLY A 662 5.98 26.65 3.88
C GLY A 662 6.45 25.25 4.27
N TRP A 663 7.55 25.15 5.02
CA TRP A 663 8.03 23.88 5.59
C TRP A 663 6.98 23.22 6.50
N ALA A 664 6.35 24.00 7.39
CA ALA A 664 5.36 23.51 8.34
C ALA A 664 4.13 22.89 7.65
N PHE A 665 3.58 23.56 6.63
CA PHE A 665 2.46 23.02 5.84
C PHE A 665 2.83 21.75 5.08
N HIS A 666 4.08 21.59 4.66
CA HIS A 666 4.55 20.40 3.95
C HIS A 666 5.07 19.29 4.88
N TYR A 667 5.02 19.49 6.20
CA TYR A 667 5.51 18.50 7.16
C TYR A 667 4.44 18.04 8.16
N PHE A 668 3.79 18.97 8.85
CA PHE A 668 2.84 18.63 9.92
C PHE A 668 1.60 17.84 9.48
N PRO A 669 0.99 18.08 8.31
CA PRO A 669 -0.18 17.30 7.90
C PRO A 669 0.07 15.79 7.81
N PHE A 670 1.32 15.36 7.55
CA PHE A 670 1.65 13.95 7.51
C PHE A 670 1.53 13.24 8.87
N TYR A 671 1.55 13.97 9.99
CA TYR A 671 1.27 13.41 11.32
C TYR A 671 -0.21 13.04 11.50
N LEU A 672 -1.11 13.69 10.74
CA LEU A 672 -2.55 13.45 10.80
C LEU A 672 -3.01 12.35 9.84
N MET A 673 -2.10 11.82 9.02
CA MET A 673 -2.39 10.81 8.01
C MET A 673 -2.12 9.41 8.53
N ALA A 674 -3.17 8.62 8.71
CA ALA A 674 -3.10 7.21 9.07
C ALA A 674 -3.02 6.30 7.83
N ARG A 675 -2.04 6.56 6.94
CA ARG A 675 -1.77 5.76 5.73
C ARG A 675 -0.29 5.43 5.61
N GLN A 676 0.05 4.64 4.60
CA GLN A 676 1.43 4.38 4.19
C GLN A 676 2.13 5.67 3.71
N LEU A 677 3.34 5.91 4.22
CA LEU A 677 4.16 7.09 3.98
C LEU A 677 5.63 6.69 3.80
N PHE A 678 6.39 7.58 3.17
CA PHE A 678 7.77 7.33 2.74
C PHE A 678 8.59 8.61 2.85
N LEU A 679 9.92 8.49 2.95
CA LEU A 679 10.85 9.62 3.08
C LEU A 679 10.72 10.67 1.96
N HIS A 680 10.38 10.25 0.74
CA HIS A 680 10.20 11.16 -0.39
C HIS A 680 9.07 12.19 -0.19
N HIS A 681 8.11 11.92 0.71
CA HIS A 681 7.06 12.88 1.08
C HIS A 681 7.62 14.14 1.76
N TYR A 682 8.81 14.06 2.37
CA TYR A 682 9.47 15.18 3.03
C TYR A 682 10.17 16.14 2.05
N LEU A 683 10.40 15.76 0.79
CA LEU A 683 11.22 16.54 -0.13
C LEU A 683 10.69 17.95 -0.45
N PRO A 684 9.37 18.18 -0.60
CA PRO A 684 8.85 19.55 -0.67
C PRO A 684 9.15 20.37 0.58
N ALA A 685 9.08 19.77 1.78
CA ALA A 685 9.46 20.44 3.02
C ALA A 685 10.97 20.72 3.06
N LEU A 686 11.81 19.76 2.66
CA LEU A 686 13.26 19.94 2.56
C LEU A 686 13.64 21.13 1.66
N TYR A 687 12.95 21.33 0.54
CA TYR A 687 13.15 22.50 -0.32
C TYR A 687 12.98 23.82 0.45
N PHE A 688 11.89 23.95 1.23
CA PHE A 688 11.69 25.10 2.11
C PHE A 688 12.73 25.17 3.25
N ALA A 689 13.19 24.03 3.78
CA ALA A 689 14.23 24.02 4.80
C ALA A 689 15.59 24.53 4.26
N ILE A 690 15.96 24.19 3.03
CA ILE A 690 17.17 24.70 2.36
C ILE A 690 17.06 26.20 2.07
N LEU A 691 15.87 26.68 1.66
CA LEU A 691 15.58 28.11 1.54
C LEU A 691 15.76 28.82 2.87
N ALA A 692 15.21 28.28 3.96
CA ALA A 692 15.30 28.88 5.29
C ALA A 692 16.77 28.92 5.78
N LEU A 693 17.51 27.83 5.61
CA LEU A 693 18.95 27.78 5.91
C LEU A 693 19.73 28.88 5.16
N SER A 694 19.44 29.06 3.88
CA SER A 694 20.07 30.09 3.05
C SER A 694 19.71 31.51 3.52
N GLN A 695 18.45 31.75 3.88
CA GLN A 695 18.02 33.05 4.42
C GLN A 695 18.66 33.36 5.78
N ILE A 696 18.77 32.38 6.68
CA ILE A 696 19.46 32.53 7.96
C ILE A 696 20.94 32.85 7.72
N PHE A 697 21.59 32.16 6.78
CA PHE A 697 22.97 32.45 6.38
C PHE A 697 23.13 33.89 5.89
N ASP A 698 22.24 34.37 5.01
CA ASP A 698 22.26 35.75 4.53
C ASP A 698 22.14 36.76 5.67
N PHE A 699 21.26 36.49 6.62
CA PHE A 699 21.01 37.38 7.75
C PHE A 699 22.22 37.50 8.66
N VAL A 700 22.83 36.36 9.03
CA VAL A 700 23.99 36.30 9.95
C VAL A 700 25.20 37.02 9.36
N PHE A 701 25.53 36.78 8.09
CA PHE A 701 26.76 37.30 7.49
C PHE A 701 26.62 38.68 6.84
N TYR A 702 25.44 39.03 6.30
CA TYR A 702 25.29 40.23 5.47
C TYR A 702 24.33 41.28 6.02
N ARG A 703 23.43 40.95 6.97
CA ARG A 703 22.41 41.90 7.47
C ARG A 703 22.62 42.36 8.91
N ILE A 704 23.04 41.48 9.84
CA ILE A 704 23.31 41.83 11.25
C ILE A 704 24.66 42.55 11.42
N ARG A 705 24.69 43.61 12.25
CA ARG A 705 25.93 44.34 12.62
C ARG A 705 26.60 43.86 13.91
N PHE A 706 25.86 43.15 14.77
CA PHE A 706 26.28 42.74 16.12
C PHE A 706 27.59 41.92 16.18
N LEU A 707 27.92 41.16 15.12
CA LEU A 707 29.13 40.33 15.07
C LEU A 707 30.28 40.96 14.26
N GLY A 708 30.15 42.19 13.76
CA GLY A 708 31.14 42.81 12.86
C GLY A 708 31.28 42.14 11.47
N LEU A 709 30.67 40.97 11.26
CA LEU A 709 30.76 40.16 10.03
C LEU A 709 30.30 40.90 8.77
N LYS A 710 29.30 41.79 8.90
CA LYS A 710 28.81 42.62 7.80
C LYS A 710 29.89 43.52 7.20
N GLU A 711 30.84 43.98 8.01
CA GLU A 711 31.91 44.90 7.58
C GLU A 711 33.01 44.15 6.80
N THR A 712 33.04 42.82 6.88
CA THR A 712 34.01 41.94 6.20
C THR A 712 33.30 40.88 5.34
N PRO A 713 32.76 41.24 4.16
CA PRO A 713 32.01 40.31 3.29
C PRO A 713 32.84 39.12 2.78
N ALA A 714 34.18 39.18 2.88
CA ALA A 714 35.06 38.06 2.58
C ALA A 714 34.81 36.86 3.50
N ILE A 715 34.54 37.07 4.80
CA ILE A 715 34.30 35.99 5.77
C ILE A 715 33.05 35.18 5.37
N GLY A 716 31.96 35.86 5.02
CA GLY A 716 30.73 35.21 4.56
C GLY A 716 30.93 34.41 3.26
N LYS A 717 31.72 34.92 2.31
CA LYS A 717 32.05 34.20 1.07
C LYS A 717 32.91 32.97 1.35
N THR A 718 33.93 33.08 2.21
CA THR A 718 34.77 31.96 2.62
C THR A 718 33.97 30.91 3.37
N ALA A 719 33.10 31.31 4.30
CA ALA A 719 32.22 30.38 5.02
C ALA A 719 31.27 29.64 4.07
N ALA A 720 30.66 30.35 3.11
CA ALA A 720 29.81 29.73 2.09
C ALA A 720 30.60 28.73 1.23
N ALA A 721 31.80 29.09 0.78
CA ALA A 721 32.66 28.20 -0.02
C ALA A 721 33.08 26.95 0.76
N LEU A 722 33.48 27.08 2.03
CA LEU A 722 33.82 25.94 2.88
C LEU A 722 32.62 25.02 3.11
N PHE A 723 31.43 25.59 3.33
CA PHE A 723 30.22 24.79 3.51
C PHE A 723 29.83 24.05 2.23
N VAL A 724 29.94 24.70 1.07
CA VAL A 724 29.75 24.05 -0.23
C VAL A 724 30.75 22.92 -0.45
N LEU A 725 32.05 23.15 -0.18
CA LEU A 725 33.07 22.12 -0.34
C LEU A 725 32.80 20.91 0.56
N PHE A 726 32.35 21.14 1.79
CA PHE A 726 31.94 20.07 2.70
C PHE A 726 30.73 19.30 2.16
N ALA A 727 29.68 19.99 1.72
CA ALA A 727 28.49 19.37 1.14
C ALA A 727 28.81 18.56 -0.13
N VAL A 728 29.68 19.08 -1.00
CA VAL A 728 30.18 18.38 -2.20
C VAL A 728 30.97 17.14 -1.80
N GLY A 729 31.86 17.24 -0.81
CA GLY A 729 32.62 16.09 -0.30
C GLY A 729 31.69 14.97 0.16
N VAL A 730 30.68 15.29 0.97
CA VAL A 730 29.70 14.30 1.43
C VAL A 730 28.84 13.76 0.27
N PHE A 731 28.46 14.59 -0.69
CA PHE A 731 27.77 14.13 -1.89
C PHE A 731 28.59 13.11 -2.67
N THR A 732 29.91 13.33 -2.83
CA THR A 732 30.78 12.39 -3.55
C THR A 732 30.86 11.04 -2.85
N LEU A 733 30.86 11.01 -1.51
CA LEU A 733 30.85 9.79 -0.71
C LEU A 733 29.58 8.95 -0.92
N TYR A 734 28.41 9.60 -0.99
CA TYR A 734 27.12 8.92 -1.21
C TYR A 734 26.69 8.84 -2.68
N SER A 735 27.51 9.36 -3.61
CA SER A 735 27.21 9.33 -5.05
C SER A 735 27.02 7.91 -5.63
N PRO A 736 27.68 6.84 -5.13
CA PRO A 736 27.41 5.49 -5.59
C PRO A 736 25.95 5.06 -5.37
N LEU A 737 25.34 5.42 -4.23
CA LEU A 737 23.92 5.15 -3.93
C LEU A 737 22.96 6.02 -4.74
N THR A 738 23.41 7.18 -5.23
CA THR A 738 22.60 8.10 -6.04
C THR A 738 22.57 7.71 -7.51
N TYR A 739 23.72 7.32 -8.07
CA TYR A 739 23.89 6.99 -9.48
C TYR A 739 23.91 5.48 -9.77
N GLY A 740 23.86 4.62 -8.75
CA GLY A 740 24.10 3.19 -8.90
C GLY A 740 25.49 2.88 -9.43
N SER A 741 26.51 3.67 -9.05
CA SER A 741 27.89 3.48 -9.53
C SER A 741 28.62 2.38 -8.76
N PRO A 742 29.69 1.79 -9.33
CA PRO A 742 30.57 0.88 -8.59
C PRO A 742 31.03 1.45 -7.25
N TRP A 743 31.03 0.61 -6.23
CA TRP A 743 31.50 0.95 -4.89
C TRP A 743 32.26 -0.23 -4.30
N THR A 744 33.00 -0.03 -3.20
CA THR A 744 33.61 -1.16 -2.48
C THR A 744 32.91 -1.40 -1.16
N GLN A 745 32.90 -2.66 -0.72
CA GLN A 745 32.33 -3.07 0.56
C GLN A 745 32.92 -2.26 1.74
N ASP A 746 34.24 -2.04 1.75
CA ASP A 746 34.92 -1.29 2.81
C ASP A 746 34.57 0.21 2.79
N GLN A 747 34.48 0.82 1.61
CA GLN A 747 34.06 2.22 1.48
C GLN A 747 32.60 2.41 1.88
N CYS A 748 31.73 1.48 1.52
CA CYS A 748 30.32 1.49 1.94
C CYS A 748 30.18 1.43 3.46
N ARG A 749 30.89 0.48 4.10
CA ARG A 749 30.88 0.34 5.57
C ARG A 749 31.44 1.58 6.27
N ALA A 750 32.46 2.21 5.71
CA ALA A 750 33.08 3.40 6.30
C ALA A 750 32.15 4.63 6.36
N VAL A 751 31.16 4.73 5.47
CA VAL A 751 30.22 5.87 5.43
C VAL A 751 28.84 5.56 6.05
N LYS A 752 28.63 4.34 6.52
CA LYS A 752 27.42 3.94 7.25
C LYS A 752 27.49 4.47 8.68
N LEU A 753 26.99 5.68 8.88
CA LEU A 753 27.11 6.41 10.15
C LEU A 753 26.23 5.86 11.28
N PHE A 754 25.09 5.24 10.93
CA PHE A 754 24.13 4.69 11.88
C PHE A 754 23.74 3.28 11.47
N ASP A 755 23.47 2.42 12.46
CA ASP A 755 22.99 1.05 12.24
C ASP A 755 21.59 1.02 11.59
N THR A 756 20.80 2.09 11.79
CA THR A 756 19.48 2.25 11.19
C THR A 756 19.51 2.50 9.68
N TRP A 757 20.69 2.84 9.12
CA TRP A 757 20.86 2.98 7.67
C TRP A 757 21.11 1.63 7.05
N ASP A 758 20.09 1.05 6.45
CA ASP A 758 20.02 -0.34 6.05
C ASP A 758 20.34 -0.59 4.56
N PHE A 759 21.08 0.31 3.90
CA PHE A 759 21.68 -0.02 2.61
C PHE A 759 22.71 -1.16 2.78
N ASP A 760 22.69 -2.13 1.87
CA ASP A 760 23.45 -3.37 2.02
C ASP A 760 24.85 -3.23 1.41
N CYS A 761 25.84 -3.10 2.28
CA CYS A 761 27.23 -3.03 1.84
C CYS A 761 27.79 -4.36 1.31
N ASN A 762 27.12 -5.49 1.55
CA ASN A 762 27.57 -6.79 1.04
C ASN A 762 27.23 -7.01 -0.44
N THR A 763 26.31 -6.20 -0.98
CA THR A 763 26.01 -6.15 -2.42
C THR A 763 27.23 -5.72 -3.25
N PHE A 764 28.14 -4.91 -2.70
CA PHE A 764 29.29 -4.38 -3.45
C PHE A 764 30.51 -5.31 -3.41
N TYR A 765 31.31 -5.27 -4.48
CA TYR A 765 32.57 -6.01 -4.53
C TYR A 765 33.61 -5.48 -3.53
N LYS A 766 34.62 -6.30 -3.21
CA LYS A 766 35.73 -5.87 -2.33
C LYS A 766 36.68 -4.93 -3.06
N ASN A 767 36.92 -5.16 -4.35
CA ASN A 767 37.83 -4.37 -5.17
C ASN A 767 37.13 -3.80 -6.41
N LEU A 768 37.49 -2.57 -6.80
CA LEU A 768 36.90 -1.92 -7.98
C LEU A 768 37.21 -2.64 -9.30
N SER A 769 38.35 -3.34 -9.40
CA SER A 769 38.73 -4.10 -10.59
C SER A 769 37.76 -5.23 -10.94
N GLN A 770 36.96 -5.69 -9.97
CA GLN A 770 35.94 -6.74 -10.19
C GLN A 770 34.73 -6.22 -10.99
N TYR A 771 34.61 -4.89 -11.16
CA TYR A 771 33.60 -4.29 -12.04
C TYR A 771 34.05 -4.15 -13.50
N ASP A 772 35.35 -4.29 -13.77
CA ASP A 772 35.93 -4.17 -15.13
C ASP A 772 35.89 -5.49 -15.90
N THR A 773 35.70 -6.62 -15.20
CA THR A 773 35.38 -7.90 -15.84
C THR A 773 33.97 -7.83 -16.43
N PRO A 774 33.81 -8.04 -17.75
CA PRO A 774 32.48 -8.23 -18.32
C PRO A 774 31.81 -9.37 -17.55
N PRO A 775 30.48 -9.32 -17.32
CA PRO A 775 29.78 -10.50 -16.84
C PRO A 775 30.16 -11.63 -17.77
N VAL A 776 30.73 -12.70 -17.22
CA VAL A 776 30.89 -13.95 -17.96
C VAL A 776 29.47 -14.32 -18.35
N LEU A 777 29.12 -14.11 -19.62
CA LEU A 777 28.03 -14.85 -20.22
C LEU A 777 28.40 -16.31 -19.93
N ALA A 778 27.62 -16.96 -19.08
CA ALA A 778 27.68 -18.40 -18.93
C ALA A 778 27.24 -18.99 -20.28
N VAL A 779 28.16 -18.99 -21.24
CA VAL A 779 28.15 -19.91 -22.35
C VAL A 779 28.64 -21.22 -21.75
N PRO A 780 27.85 -22.30 -21.73
CA PRO A 780 28.39 -23.60 -21.40
C PRO A 780 29.44 -23.91 -22.46
N THR A 781 30.71 -23.90 -22.08
CA THR A 781 31.79 -24.43 -22.90
C THR A 781 31.57 -25.94 -22.98
N THR A 782 30.85 -26.39 -24.00
CA THR A 782 30.91 -27.77 -24.46
C THR A 782 32.33 -27.98 -24.97
N GLN A 783 33.18 -28.58 -24.14
CA GLN A 783 34.39 -29.22 -24.62
C GLN A 783 33.96 -30.36 -25.51
N THR A 784 34.24 -30.18 -26.80
CA THR A 784 34.17 -31.19 -27.83
C THR A 784 35.13 -32.32 -27.48
N GLN A 785 34.62 -33.45 -27.00
CA GLN A 785 35.27 -34.74 -27.23
C GLN A 785 34.72 -35.31 -28.54
N GLN A 786 35.62 -35.38 -29.52
CA GLN A 786 35.41 -36.06 -30.79
C GLN A 786 35.15 -37.56 -30.55
N ALA A 787 34.01 -38.04 -30.99
CA ALA A 787 33.86 -39.39 -31.51
C ALA A 787 33.19 -39.30 -32.87
N SER A 788 34.00 -39.53 -33.90
CA SER A 788 33.64 -39.65 -35.31
C SER A 788 32.76 -40.88 -35.55
N PHE A 789 31.71 -40.76 -36.38
CA PHE A 789 31.46 -41.74 -37.46
C PHE A 789 30.54 -41.16 -38.57
N SER A 790 31.13 -41.15 -39.78
CA SER A 790 30.59 -41.35 -41.13
C SER A 790 29.34 -40.61 -41.64
N GLN A 791 29.59 -39.83 -42.69
CA GLN A 791 28.66 -39.39 -43.73
C GLN A 791 28.11 -40.59 -44.52
N ASP A 792 26.83 -40.53 -44.90
CA ASP A 792 26.38 -40.87 -46.27
C ASP A 792 25.18 -40.00 -46.66
N ALA A 793 25.08 -39.74 -47.95
CA ALA A 793 24.45 -38.56 -48.57
C ALA A 793 23.15 -38.86 -49.35
N VAL A 794 22.49 -37.78 -49.80
CA VAL A 794 21.62 -37.67 -51.02
C VAL A 794 20.21 -38.28 -50.86
N GLU A 795 19.05 -37.70 -51.21
CA GLU A 795 18.59 -36.51 -51.97
C GLU A 795 17.10 -36.21 -51.62
N PRO A 796 16.46 -35.13 -52.12
CA PRO A 796 15.15 -34.64 -51.69
C PRO A 796 13.99 -35.27 -52.47
N VAL A 797 12.83 -35.41 -51.83
CA VAL A 797 11.55 -35.69 -52.51
C VAL A 797 10.50 -34.68 -52.08
N THR A 798 10.13 -33.81 -53.01
CA THR A 798 8.89 -33.01 -53.00
C THR A 798 7.73 -33.82 -53.58
N VAL A 799 6.61 -33.94 -52.85
CA VAL A 799 5.26 -34.20 -53.40
C VAL A 799 4.25 -33.50 -52.48
N GLN A 800 3.77 -32.31 -52.89
CA GLN A 800 2.44 -31.98 -53.43
C GLN A 800 1.31 -31.83 -52.40
N VAL A 801 0.69 -30.66 -52.50
CA VAL A 801 -0.52 -30.20 -51.81
C VAL A 801 -1.71 -30.64 -52.64
N ASP A 802 -2.64 -31.36 -52.03
CA ASP A 802 -4.02 -31.51 -52.53
C ASP A 802 -5.00 -30.88 -51.55
N GLY A 803 -6.05 -30.29 -52.11
CA GLY A 803 -6.86 -29.26 -51.48
C GLY A 803 -8.07 -29.73 -50.65
N GLN A 804 -8.46 -28.79 -49.78
CA GLN A 804 -9.81 -28.43 -49.35
C GLN A 804 -10.72 -29.51 -48.74
N ASP A 805 -10.94 -29.40 -47.43
CA ASP A 805 -12.28 -29.50 -46.87
C ASP A 805 -12.50 -28.53 -45.69
N ASN A 806 -13.73 -28.01 -45.61
CA ASN A 806 -14.20 -27.06 -44.61
C ASN A 806 -14.47 -27.79 -43.28
N GLY A 807 -13.92 -27.30 -42.16
CA GLY A 807 -14.32 -27.79 -40.84
C GLY A 807 -13.66 -26.98 -39.72
N GLY A 808 -14.48 -26.45 -38.81
CA GLY A 808 -14.03 -25.62 -37.68
C GLY A 808 -12.91 -26.28 -36.86
N ALA A 809 -11.99 -25.44 -36.37
CA ALA A 809 -10.85 -25.85 -35.57
C ALA A 809 -11.31 -26.64 -34.31
N LYS A 810 -11.28 -27.97 -34.39
CA LYS A 810 -11.32 -28.85 -33.23
C LYS A 810 -9.96 -28.76 -32.53
N ARG A 811 -9.97 -28.47 -31.23
CA ARG A 811 -8.77 -28.58 -30.38
C ARG A 811 -8.34 -30.06 -30.40
N PRO A 812 -7.04 -30.37 -30.50
CA PRO A 812 -6.58 -31.75 -30.36
C PRO A 812 -6.84 -32.22 -28.92
N GLU A 813 -7.73 -33.19 -28.76
CA GLU A 813 -7.99 -33.87 -27.48
C GLU A 813 -7.07 -35.08 -27.38
N PHE A 814 -6.19 -35.10 -26.37
CA PHE A 814 -5.35 -36.26 -26.05
C PHE A 814 -5.99 -36.99 -24.86
N ILE A 815 -6.23 -38.29 -25.00
CA ILE A 815 -6.82 -39.13 -23.96
C ILE A 815 -5.68 -39.93 -23.32
N GLU A 816 -5.43 -39.67 -22.03
CA GLU A 816 -4.48 -40.44 -21.22
C GLU A 816 -5.27 -41.34 -20.27
N TYR A 817 -4.96 -42.64 -20.25
CA TYR A 817 -5.53 -43.57 -19.29
C TYR A 817 -4.62 -43.64 -18.07
N ARG A 818 -5.20 -43.49 -16.88
CA ARG A 818 -4.46 -43.59 -15.61
C ARG A 818 -5.15 -44.56 -14.66
N ASP A 819 -4.36 -45.31 -13.90
CA ASP A 819 -4.89 -46.18 -12.84
C ASP A 819 -5.30 -45.37 -11.59
N GLU A 820 -5.84 -46.04 -10.56
CA GLU A 820 -6.25 -45.42 -9.29
C GLU A 820 -5.08 -44.78 -8.52
N ALA A 821 -3.83 -45.15 -8.84
CA ALA A 821 -2.61 -44.58 -8.27
C ALA A 821 -2.03 -43.42 -9.11
N GLY A 822 -2.64 -43.09 -10.26
CA GLY A 822 -2.27 -41.98 -11.13
C GLY A 822 -1.20 -42.30 -12.19
N ASN A 823 -0.82 -43.57 -12.35
CA ASN A 823 0.19 -44.01 -13.33
C ASN A 823 -0.41 -44.06 -14.73
N LEU A 824 0.37 -43.64 -15.73
CA LEU A 824 -0.03 -43.69 -17.14
C LEU A 824 -0.05 -45.14 -17.65
N LEU A 825 -1.22 -45.58 -18.11
CA LEU A 825 -1.43 -46.87 -18.76
C LEU A 825 -1.36 -46.68 -20.28
N ASN A 826 -0.66 -47.58 -20.96
CA ASN A 826 -0.67 -47.62 -22.42
C ASN A 826 -1.95 -48.30 -22.95
N GLU A 827 -2.26 -48.11 -24.23
CA GLU A 827 -3.53 -48.61 -24.82
C GLU A 827 -3.65 -50.15 -24.76
N GLU A 828 -2.53 -50.88 -24.81
CA GLU A 828 -2.50 -52.35 -24.70
C GLU A 828 -2.82 -52.85 -23.29
N GLN A 829 -2.32 -52.17 -22.25
CA GLN A 829 -2.62 -52.47 -20.84
C GLN A 829 -4.08 -52.19 -20.51
N VAL A 830 -4.64 -51.11 -21.05
CA VAL A 830 -6.06 -50.77 -20.89
C VAL A 830 -6.95 -51.81 -21.60
N ALA A 831 -6.54 -52.29 -22.77
CA ALA A 831 -7.24 -53.34 -23.49
C ALA A 831 -7.22 -54.69 -22.74
N ALA A 832 -6.09 -55.04 -22.10
CA ALA A 832 -5.96 -56.23 -21.28
C ALA A 832 -6.85 -56.19 -20.03
N LEU A 833 -6.83 -55.07 -19.28
CA LEU A 833 -7.65 -54.88 -18.07
C LEU A 833 -9.16 -54.87 -18.37
N LYS A 834 -9.54 -54.42 -19.58
CA LYS A 834 -10.92 -54.47 -20.07
C LYS A 834 -11.34 -55.89 -20.48
N ALA A 835 -10.42 -56.70 -21.01
CA ALA A 835 -10.68 -58.10 -21.35
C ALA A 835 -10.86 -58.99 -20.10
N GLU A 836 -10.23 -58.62 -19.00
CA GLU A 836 -10.34 -59.29 -17.70
C GLU A 836 -11.54 -58.82 -16.85
N GLY A 837 -12.29 -57.81 -17.32
CA GLY A 837 -13.48 -57.29 -16.66
C GLY A 837 -13.20 -56.44 -15.41
N GLN A 838 -11.97 -55.94 -15.26
CA GLN A 838 -11.50 -55.21 -14.08
C GLN A 838 -11.34 -53.69 -14.28
N ALA A 839 -11.85 -53.12 -15.37
CA ALA A 839 -11.72 -51.69 -15.69
C ALA A 839 -13.06 -50.93 -15.71
N SER A 840 -13.19 -49.87 -14.92
CA SER A 840 -14.24 -48.85 -15.00
C SER A 840 -13.64 -47.48 -15.35
N PHE A 841 -14.24 -46.76 -16.29
CA PHE A 841 -13.69 -45.50 -16.80
C PHE A 841 -14.45 -44.28 -16.26
N GLU A 842 -13.73 -43.35 -15.62
CA GLU A 842 -14.21 -42.00 -15.28
C GLU A 842 -13.38 -40.96 -16.05
N THR A 843 -14.04 -40.09 -16.81
CA THR A 843 -13.36 -39.06 -17.64
C THR A 843 -13.20 -37.76 -16.86
N LYS A 844 -11.97 -37.27 -16.73
CA LYS A 844 -11.65 -35.97 -16.11
C LYS A 844 -10.98 -35.03 -17.12
N TYR A 845 -11.56 -33.84 -17.33
CA TYR A 845 -11.00 -32.82 -18.21
C TYR A 845 -10.08 -31.87 -17.43
N GLU A 846 -8.81 -31.75 -17.84
CA GLU A 846 -7.83 -30.82 -17.24
C GLU A 846 -7.31 -29.86 -18.33
N THR A 847 -7.23 -28.55 -18.04
CA THR A 847 -6.75 -27.54 -18.99
C THR A 847 -5.37 -27.07 -18.56
N ARG A 848 -4.31 -27.33 -19.35
CA ARG A 848 -2.93 -26.85 -19.07
C ARG A 848 -2.46 -25.83 -20.12
N THR A 849 -1.70 -24.83 -19.67
CA THR A 849 -1.09 -23.82 -20.54
C THR A 849 0.27 -24.32 -21.01
N ARG A 850 0.47 -24.40 -22.34
CA ARG A 850 1.68 -24.94 -22.98
C ARG A 850 2.61 -23.78 -23.41
N LEU A 851 3.86 -23.78 -22.96
CA LEU A 851 4.91 -22.87 -23.44
C LEU A 851 5.83 -23.65 -24.37
N VAL A 852 5.86 -23.22 -25.63
CA VAL A 852 6.49 -23.95 -26.73
C VAL A 852 7.58 -23.07 -27.33
N ASP A 853 8.73 -23.65 -27.63
CA ASP A 853 9.80 -22.96 -28.35
C ASP A 853 9.48 -22.78 -29.86
N GLU A 854 10.34 -22.05 -30.59
CA GLU A 854 10.16 -21.77 -32.03
C GLU A 854 10.17 -23.03 -32.93
N LEU A 855 10.49 -24.20 -32.37
CA LEU A 855 10.51 -25.49 -33.07
C LEU A 855 9.34 -26.42 -32.68
N GLY A 856 8.46 -25.98 -31.78
CA GLY A 856 7.26 -26.75 -31.40
C GLY A 856 7.43 -27.66 -30.19
N ASN A 857 8.52 -27.54 -29.42
CA ASN A 857 8.81 -28.38 -28.26
C ASN A 857 8.42 -27.71 -26.93
N ASP A 858 8.00 -28.52 -25.96
CA ASP A 858 7.60 -28.07 -24.62
C ASP A 858 8.79 -27.65 -23.75
N VAL A 859 8.70 -26.46 -23.14
CA VAL A 859 9.71 -25.94 -22.22
C VAL A 859 9.28 -26.23 -20.76
N PRO A 860 10.09 -26.94 -19.94
CA PRO A 860 9.80 -27.15 -18.52
C PRO A 860 9.85 -25.84 -17.72
N GLN A 861 8.83 -25.57 -16.90
CA GLN A 861 8.78 -24.39 -16.02
C GLN A 861 9.86 -24.46 -14.93
N GLY A 862 10.88 -23.62 -15.04
CA GLY A 862 11.76 -23.28 -13.92
C GLY A 862 11.17 -22.14 -13.09
N LEU A 863 11.03 -22.35 -11.78
CA LEU A 863 10.71 -21.28 -10.83
C LEU A 863 11.88 -20.29 -10.70
N ALA A 864 11.53 -19.00 -10.68
CA ALA A 864 12.46 -17.91 -10.44
C ALA A 864 13.10 -18.00 -9.04
N PRO A 865 14.33 -17.52 -8.84
CA PRO A 865 14.97 -17.47 -7.53
C PRO A 865 14.30 -16.43 -6.61
N ASP A 866 14.32 -16.70 -5.31
CA ASP A 866 13.72 -15.87 -4.26
C ASP A 866 14.28 -14.44 -4.18
N HIS A 867 13.37 -13.50 -3.90
CA HIS A 867 13.66 -12.08 -3.78
C HIS A 867 14.26 -11.74 -2.39
N PRO A 868 15.39 -11.03 -2.30
CA PRO A 868 16.07 -10.74 -1.04
C PRO A 868 15.52 -9.49 -0.35
N ASP A 869 14.21 -9.42 -0.02
CA ASP A 869 13.62 -8.23 0.64
C ASP A 869 12.86 -8.50 1.95
N VAL A 870 12.84 -9.73 2.46
CA VAL A 870 12.10 -10.04 3.71
C VAL A 870 12.99 -9.86 4.95
N LYS A 871 13.54 -8.66 5.20
CA LYS A 871 13.98 -8.24 6.55
C LYS A 871 13.89 -6.72 6.74
N GLY A 872 12.94 -6.29 7.56
CA GLY A 872 13.04 -5.04 8.33
C GLY A 872 11.91 -4.05 8.10
N ALA A 873 10.84 -4.14 8.88
CA ALA A 873 9.93 -3.01 9.12
C ALA A 873 10.51 -2.11 10.25
N ASP A 874 10.26 -0.80 10.18
CA ASP A 874 10.71 0.16 11.20
C ASP A 874 9.95 -0.06 12.53
N PRO A 875 10.65 -0.28 13.67
CA PRO A 875 10.03 -0.47 14.99
C PRO A 875 9.31 0.77 15.54
N GLU A 876 9.37 1.93 14.88
CA GLU A 876 8.63 3.15 15.28
C GLU A 876 7.24 3.31 14.66
N THR A 877 6.71 2.30 13.97
CA THR A 877 5.29 2.28 13.65
C THR A 877 4.50 2.19 14.95
N PRO A 878 3.66 3.17 15.30
CA PRO A 878 2.84 3.06 16.50
C PRO A 878 1.88 1.89 16.30
N ALA A 879 2.09 0.80 17.05
CA ALA A 879 1.06 -0.20 17.28
C ALA A 879 -0.07 0.50 18.04
N ARG A 880 -1.02 1.10 17.31
CA ARG A 880 -2.16 1.76 17.92
C ARG A 880 -3.19 0.70 18.23
N SER A 881 -3.37 0.47 19.53
CA SER A 881 -4.52 -0.17 20.15
C SER A 881 -5.83 0.40 19.59
N GLU A 882 -6.69 -0.47 19.06
CA GLU A 882 -8.09 -0.17 18.84
C GLU A 882 -8.81 -0.01 20.19
N GLU A 883 -8.87 1.23 20.69
CA GLU A 883 -9.97 1.65 21.55
C GLU A 883 -10.90 2.52 20.72
N ALA A 884 -11.87 1.89 20.07
CA ALA A 884 -13.04 2.57 19.56
C ALA A 884 -13.91 3.02 20.75
N LYS A 885 -13.85 4.32 21.08
CA LYS A 885 -14.88 4.96 21.89
C LYS A 885 -16.19 4.97 21.11
N SER A 886 -17.00 3.94 21.32
CA SER A 886 -18.44 3.97 21.07
C SER A 886 -19.14 4.52 22.31
N GLY A 887 -19.50 5.80 22.25
CA GLY A 887 -20.45 6.41 23.19
C GLY A 887 -21.41 7.26 22.38
N PRO A 888 -22.72 6.94 22.35
CA PRO A 888 -23.67 7.75 21.61
C PRO A 888 -23.89 9.08 22.34
N ALA A 889 -23.98 10.15 21.56
CA ALA A 889 -24.41 11.46 22.02
C ALA A 889 -25.91 11.40 22.37
N ASN A 890 -26.23 11.75 23.62
CA ASN A 890 -27.60 11.98 24.07
C ASN A 890 -28.10 13.31 23.50
N ALA A 891 -29.12 13.25 22.65
CA ALA A 891 -30.05 14.35 22.41
C ALA A 891 -31.40 13.93 23.00
N GLU A 892 -31.84 14.66 24.03
CA GLU A 892 -33.14 14.52 24.66
C GLU A 892 -34.26 14.99 23.71
N ALA A 893 -35.27 14.15 23.53
CA ALA A 893 -36.61 14.58 23.14
C ALA A 893 -37.64 13.65 23.80
N GLU A 894 -38.51 14.25 24.62
CA GLU A 894 -39.59 13.61 25.36
C GLU A 894 -40.62 12.92 24.45
N SER A 895 -41.13 11.75 24.86
CA SER A 895 -42.59 11.54 25.00
C SER A 895 -42.96 10.17 25.57
N SER A 896 -43.80 10.25 26.61
CA SER A 896 -44.86 9.33 27.07
C SER A 896 -44.54 7.88 27.47
N LYS A 897 -44.70 7.66 28.79
CA LYS A 897 -44.95 6.41 29.50
C LYS A 897 -46.15 5.63 28.94
N LEU A 898 -46.06 4.30 28.94
CA LEU A 898 -47.14 3.40 29.35
C LEU A 898 -46.51 2.12 29.92
N ASN A 899 -46.87 1.82 31.16
CA ASN A 899 -46.61 0.54 31.84
C ASN A 899 -47.52 -0.53 31.25
N ASP A 900 -47.00 -1.75 31.08
CA ASP A 900 -47.75 -2.91 31.57
C ASP A 900 -46.81 -4.08 31.92
N LYS A 901 -47.04 -4.61 33.12
CA LYS A 901 -46.43 -5.83 33.67
C LYS A 901 -47.46 -6.95 33.59
N GLN A 902 -47.09 -8.07 32.96
CA GLN A 902 -47.50 -9.47 33.23
C GLN A 902 -46.85 -10.30 32.12
N GLY A 903 -46.00 -11.31 32.30
CA GLY A 903 -45.81 -12.24 33.41
C GLY A 903 -46.23 -13.63 32.95
N LYS A 904 -45.30 -14.46 32.43
CA LYS A 904 -45.33 -15.94 32.57
C LYS A 904 -44.06 -16.66 32.09
N ALA A 905 -43.56 -17.49 33.01
CA ALA A 905 -42.80 -18.74 32.90
C ALA A 905 -41.46 -18.76 32.13
N GLN A 906 -40.37 -18.76 32.91
CA GLN A 906 -39.04 -19.21 32.49
C GLN A 906 -38.93 -20.74 32.66
N PRO A 907 -38.36 -21.48 31.68
CA PRO A 907 -37.73 -22.77 31.93
C PRO A 907 -36.36 -22.57 32.58
N ALA A 908 -36.02 -23.43 33.53
CA ALA A 908 -34.75 -23.41 34.24
C ALA A 908 -33.62 -23.98 33.38
N SER A 909 -32.69 -23.13 32.91
CA SER A 909 -31.31 -23.52 32.59
C SER A 909 -30.37 -22.32 32.47
N ASP A 910 -30.44 -21.35 33.39
CA ASP A 910 -29.40 -20.33 33.56
C ASP A 910 -28.69 -20.57 34.89
N ALA A 911 -27.69 -21.44 34.88
CA ALA A 911 -26.68 -21.45 35.93
C ALA A 911 -25.71 -20.30 35.65
N SER A 912 -25.81 -19.24 36.45
CA SER A 912 -24.91 -18.09 36.51
C SER A 912 -23.46 -18.47 36.15
N GLU A 913 -22.95 -17.92 35.04
CA GLU A 913 -21.54 -18.06 34.69
C GLU A 913 -20.65 -17.51 35.80
N ALA A 914 -19.75 -18.35 36.33
CA ALA A 914 -18.81 -17.94 37.36
C ALA A 914 -17.93 -16.80 36.85
N THR A 915 -17.73 -15.78 37.68
CA THR A 915 -16.97 -14.59 37.31
C THR A 915 -15.47 -14.88 37.23
N LYS A 916 -14.73 -14.08 36.46
CA LYS A 916 -13.27 -14.21 36.30
C LYS A 916 -12.52 -14.29 37.64
N GLN A 917 -12.94 -13.53 38.64
CA GLN A 917 -12.30 -13.48 39.96
C GLN A 917 -12.55 -14.76 40.77
N GLU A 918 -13.76 -15.31 40.70
CA GLU A 918 -14.11 -16.57 41.37
C GLU A 918 -13.34 -17.76 40.81
N LEU A 919 -13.17 -17.81 39.48
CA LEU A 919 -12.40 -18.88 38.81
C LEU A 919 -10.92 -18.84 39.19
N LEU A 920 -10.31 -17.65 39.24
CA LEU A 920 -8.91 -17.51 39.69
C LEU A 920 -8.75 -17.84 41.17
N HIS A 921 -9.70 -17.45 42.01
CA HIS A 921 -9.69 -17.81 43.43
C HIS A 921 -9.80 -19.32 43.63
N TRP A 922 -10.70 -19.99 42.91
CA TRP A 922 -10.83 -21.45 42.91
C TRP A 922 -9.55 -22.13 42.44
N LEU A 923 -8.99 -21.71 41.31
CA LEU A 923 -7.79 -22.33 40.74
C LEU A 923 -6.58 -22.19 41.67
N ASN A 924 -6.38 -21.00 42.27
CA ASN A 924 -5.30 -20.78 43.23
C ASN A 924 -5.50 -21.56 44.52
N SER A 925 -6.74 -21.73 44.98
CA SER A 925 -7.06 -22.48 46.20
C SER A 925 -6.86 -23.99 45.98
N LEU A 926 -7.31 -24.53 44.85
CA LEU A 926 -7.19 -25.94 44.49
C LEU A 926 -5.73 -26.32 44.20
N LEU A 927 -5.02 -25.50 43.44
CA LEU A 927 -3.68 -25.84 42.93
C LEU A 927 -2.54 -25.23 43.75
N GLN A 928 -2.82 -24.39 44.75
CA GLN A 928 -1.81 -23.65 45.51
C GLN A 928 -0.85 -22.89 44.57
N LEU A 929 -1.43 -22.07 43.68
CA LEU A 929 -0.73 -21.21 42.72
C LEU A 929 -1.00 -19.73 43.02
N ASN A 930 -0.23 -18.82 42.42
CA ASN A 930 -0.41 -17.37 42.50
C ASN A 930 -0.78 -16.77 41.13
N MET A 931 -1.84 -17.30 40.51
CA MET A 931 -2.34 -16.80 39.22
C MET A 931 -3.16 -15.53 39.46
N THR A 932 -2.79 -14.45 38.77
CA THR A 932 -3.46 -13.14 38.84
C THR A 932 -4.32 -12.85 37.61
N LYS A 933 -4.13 -13.63 36.54
CA LYS A 933 -4.76 -13.45 35.23
C LYS A 933 -5.16 -14.81 34.65
N VAL A 934 -6.33 -14.90 34.02
CA VAL A 934 -6.86 -16.15 33.40
C VAL A 934 -6.02 -16.55 32.18
N GLU A 935 -5.43 -15.56 31.54
CA GLU A 935 -4.48 -15.69 30.44
C GLU A 935 -3.30 -16.62 30.79
N GLN A 936 -2.94 -16.76 32.08
CA GLN A 936 -1.89 -17.66 32.54
C GLN A 936 -2.28 -19.16 32.40
N CYS A 937 -3.56 -19.48 32.24
CA CYS A 937 -4.03 -20.84 31.90
C CYS A 937 -3.57 -21.29 30.50
N GLY A 938 -3.22 -20.34 29.62
CA GLY A 938 -2.74 -20.60 28.26
C GLY A 938 -1.37 -21.29 28.20
N THR A 939 -0.71 -21.48 29.33
CA THR A 939 0.47 -22.34 29.45
C THR A 939 0.14 -23.84 29.43
N GLY A 940 -1.14 -24.19 29.62
CA GLY A 940 -1.65 -25.57 29.72
C GLY A 940 -1.34 -26.27 31.05
N ALA A 941 -0.37 -25.78 31.84
CA ALA A 941 0.08 -26.46 33.07
C ALA A 941 -0.98 -26.50 34.16
N ALA A 942 -1.64 -25.36 34.42
CA ALA A 942 -2.72 -25.29 35.40
C ALA A 942 -3.90 -26.19 35.01
N LEU A 943 -4.26 -26.23 33.72
CA LEU A 943 -5.34 -27.08 33.21
C LEU A 943 -4.99 -28.57 33.34
N CYS A 944 -3.77 -28.98 32.97
CA CYS A 944 -3.31 -30.35 33.22
C CYS A 944 -3.46 -30.75 34.69
N GLN A 945 -3.13 -29.84 35.61
CA GLN A 945 -3.24 -30.11 37.04
C GLN A 945 -4.69 -30.13 37.57
N VAL A 946 -5.60 -29.34 36.97
CA VAL A 946 -7.04 -29.44 37.27
C VAL A 946 -7.55 -30.84 36.92
N PHE A 947 -7.20 -31.36 35.74
CA PHE A 947 -7.62 -32.70 35.34
C PHE A 947 -6.87 -33.82 36.10
N ASP A 948 -5.62 -33.58 36.52
CA ASP A 948 -4.91 -34.46 37.45
C ASP A 948 -5.63 -34.57 38.80
N SER A 949 -6.26 -33.49 39.28
CA SER A 949 -7.05 -33.54 40.52
C SER A 949 -8.30 -34.40 40.39
N ILE A 950 -8.81 -34.64 39.19
CA ILE A 950 -9.97 -35.51 38.97
C ILE A 950 -9.51 -36.97 38.85
N PHE A 951 -8.50 -37.23 38.00
CA PHE A 951 -8.15 -38.58 37.56
C PHE A 951 -6.87 -39.17 38.17
N LEU A 952 -5.99 -38.34 38.74
CA LEU A 952 -4.69 -38.72 39.33
C LEU A 952 -3.71 -39.48 38.40
N ASP A 953 -4.00 -39.57 37.10
CA ASP A 953 -3.25 -40.33 36.10
C ASP A 953 -2.68 -39.46 34.96
N VAL A 954 -2.66 -38.13 35.16
CA VAL A 954 -1.98 -37.21 34.26
C VAL A 954 -0.48 -37.32 34.52
N PRO A 955 0.38 -37.43 33.48
CA PRO A 955 1.83 -37.55 33.65
C PRO A 955 2.44 -36.20 34.08
N MET A 956 2.21 -35.80 35.34
CA MET A 956 2.61 -34.51 35.91
C MET A 956 4.12 -34.28 35.88
N SER A 957 4.94 -35.34 35.82
CA SER A 957 6.40 -35.24 35.63
C SER A 957 6.81 -34.64 34.29
N ARG A 958 5.94 -34.73 33.27
CA ARG A 958 6.16 -34.14 31.93
C ARG A 958 5.53 -32.75 31.78
N VAL A 959 4.71 -32.32 32.74
CA VAL A 959 4.04 -31.02 32.73
C VAL A 959 5.01 -29.95 33.22
N LYS A 960 5.29 -28.95 32.39
CA LYS A 960 6.24 -27.88 32.71
C LYS A 960 5.49 -26.63 33.19
N PHE A 961 5.67 -26.25 34.46
CA PHE A 961 4.99 -25.09 35.08
C PHE A 961 5.68 -23.74 34.83
N ASN A 962 7.01 -23.74 34.67
CA ASN A 962 7.81 -22.53 34.47
C ASN A 962 8.24 -22.39 32.99
N VAL A 963 7.25 -22.25 32.12
CA VAL A 963 7.45 -22.13 30.67
C VAL A 963 7.09 -20.74 30.19
N ASN A 964 7.87 -20.20 29.26
CA ASN A 964 7.68 -18.88 28.66
C ASN A 964 7.69 -18.92 27.12
N THR A 965 7.67 -20.11 26.51
CA THR A 965 7.66 -20.30 25.06
C THR A 965 6.43 -21.10 24.61
N GLU A 966 5.81 -20.71 23.49
CA GLU A 966 4.58 -21.35 22.97
C GLU A 966 4.79 -22.83 22.61
N TYR A 967 5.98 -23.20 22.12
CA TYR A 967 6.32 -24.60 21.85
C TYR A 967 6.21 -25.47 23.11
N ALA A 968 6.60 -24.94 24.28
CA ALA A 968 6.47 -25.65 25.54
C ALA A 968 5.01 -25.72 26.04
N TYR A 969 4.16 -24.73 25.69
CA TYR A 969 2.73 -24.78 26.00
C TYR A 969 2.03 -25.89 25.21
N ILE A 970 2.39 -26.05 23.94
CA ILE A 970 1.88 -27.14 23.07
C ILE A 970 2.18 -28.50 23.69
N GLN A 971 3.37 -28.69 24.29
CA GLN A 971 3.70 -29.94 24.98
C GLN A 971 2.74 -30.22 26.16
N ASN A 972 2.42 -29.20 26.96
CA ASN A 972 1.43 -29.33 28.05
C ASN A 972 0.02 -29.62 27.49
N PHE A 973 -0.41 -28.94 26.43
CA PHE A 973 -1.72 -29.19 25.84
C PHE A 973 -1.84 -30.55 25.14
N LYS A 974 -0.76 -31.09 24.56
CA LYS A 974 -0.73 -32.48 24.07
C LYS A 974 -0.95 -33.48 25.21
N ILE A 975 -0.39 -33.22 26.39
CA ILE A 975 -0.65 -34.04 27.59
C ILE A 975 -2.13 -33.97 27.98
N LEU A 976 -2.73 -32.77 27.91
CA LEU A 976 -4.15 -32.57 28.20
C LEU A 976 -5.06 -33.27 27.17
N GLN A 977 -4.79 -33.13 25.87
CA GLN A 977 -5.53 -33.80 24.80
C GLN A 977 -5.47 -35.32 24.93
N ASN A 978 -4.29 -35.87 25.22
CA ASN A 978 -4.13 -37.31 25.46
C ASN A 978 -4.91 -37.78 26.71
N THR A 979 -5.04 -36.92 27.72
CA THR A 979 -5.86 -37.21 28.90
C THR A 979 -7.35 -37.20 28.55
N PHE A 980 -7.80 -36.27 27.72
CA PHE A 980 -9.19 -36.21 27.26
C PHE A 980 -9.54 -37.43 26.40
N GLY A 981 -8.63 -37.84 25.50
CA GLY A 981 -8.80 -39.06 24.71
C GLY A 981 -8.87 -40.32 25.57
N ARG A 982 -8.01 -40.46 26.59
CA ARG A 982 -8.02 -41.62 27.51
C ARG A 982 -9.32 -41.73 28.32
N HIS A 983 -9.90 -40.60 28.70
CA HIS A 983 -11.11 -40.54 29.53
C HIS A 983 -12.39 -40.26 28.73
N ASN A 984 -12.35 -40.38 27.40
CA ASN A 984 -13.48 -40.17 26.47
C ASN A 984 -14.24 -38.85 26.72
N ILE A 985 -13.51 -37.75 26.87
CA ILE A 985 -14.10 -36.42 27.04
C ILE A 985 -14.38 -35.81 25.66
N ASP A 986 -15.65 -35.73 25.25
CA ASP A 986 -16.10 -35.25 23.92
C ASP A 986 -15.77 -33.78 23.58
N ARG A 987 -15.19 -33.01 24.51
CA ARG A 987 -14.80 -31.61 24.28
C ARG A 987 -13.45 -31.52 23.59
N THR A 988 -13.42 -30.97 22.38
CA THR A 988 -12.16 -30.60 21.72
C THR A 988 -11.42 -29.51 22.51
N VAL A 989 -10.13 -29.72 22.78
CA VAL A 989 -9.25 -28.71 23.38
C VAL A 989 -8.76 -27.77 22.26
N PRO A 990 -9.17 -26.49 22.21
CA PRO A 990 -8.76 -25.56 21.15
C PRO A 990 -7.33 -25.04 21.39
N VAL A 991 -6.34 -25.92 21.20
CA VAL A 991 -4.94 -25.68 21.57
C VAL A 991 -4.40 -24.41 20.92
N GLU A 992 -4.66 -24.20 19.63
CA GLU A 992 -4.19 -23.03 18.88
C GLU A 992 -4.71 -21.70 19.43
N SER A 993 -5.94 -21.68 19.95
CA SER A 993 -6.54 -20.50 20.57
C SER A 993 -6.05 -20.31 22.00
N LEU A 994 -5.91 -21.40 22.77
CA LEU A 994 -5.50 -21.34 24.18
C LEU A 994 -4.03 -20.92 24.35
N ILE A 995 -3.11 -21.44 23.53
CA ILE A 995 -1.67 -21.13 23.61
C ILE A 995 -1.38 -19.65 23.32
N LYS A 996 -2.24 -18.98 22.55
CA LYS A 996 -2.13 -17.53 22.28
C LYS A 996 -2.35 -16.68 23.55
N CYS A 997 -2.77 -17.31 24.66
CA CYS A 997 -3.01 -16.71 25.98
C CYS A 997 -4.03 -15.54 25.92
N LYS A 998 -4.97 -15.59 24.96
CA LYS A 998 -6.05 -14.60 24.87
C LYS A 998 -7.04 -14.81 26.02
N MET A 999 -7.49 -13.71 26.60
CA MET A 999 -8.37 -13.73 27.78
C MET A 999 -9.68 -14.48 27.51
N GLN A 1000 -10.35 -14.20 26.39
CA GLN A 1000 -11.67 -14.75 26.10
C GLN A 1000 -11.64 -16.27 25.92
N ASP A 1001 -10.71 -16.77 25.09
CA ASP A 1001 -10.55 -18.21 24.81
C ASP A 1001 -10.20 -19.00 26.08
N ASN A 1002 -9.29 -18.47 26.90
CA ASN A 1002 -8.90 -19.10 28.16
C ASN A 1002 -9.98 -19.00 29.24
N LEU A 1003 -10.79 -17.92 29.23
CA LEU A 1003 -11.91 -17.77 30.15
C LEU A 1003 -13.03 -18.77 29.84
N GLU A 1004 -13.43 -18.89 28.58
CA GLU A 1004 -14.46 -19.84 28.17
C GLU A 1004 -14.04 -21.28 28.49
N PHE A 1005 -12.80 -21.65 28.16
CA PHE A 1005 -12.30 -22.99 28.44
C PHE A 1005 -12.12 -23.25 29.94
N LEU A 1006 -11.74 -22.23 30.74
CA LEU A 1006 -11.66 -22.34 32.19
C LEU A 1006 -13.05 -22.43 32.86
N GLN A 1007 -14.04 -21.69 32.35
CA GLN A 1007 -15.44 -21.80 32.79
C GLN A 1007 -15.98 -23.20 32.53
N TRP A 1008 -15.72 -23.75 31.35
CA TRP A 1008 -16.08 -25.13 31.03
C TRP A 1008 -15.31 -26.14 31.92
N SER A 1009 -13.99 -25.96 32.09
CA SER A 1009 -13.17 -26.82 32.94
C SER A 1009 -13.64 -26.81 34.40
N LYS A 1010 -14.11 -25.67 34.91
CA LYS A 1010 -14.72 -25.55 36.24
C LYS A 1010 -16.02 -26.34 36.33
N ARG A 1011 -16.92 -26.19 35.35
CA ARG A 1011 -18.19 -26.95 35.30
C ARG A 1011 -17.93 -28.45 35.26
N PHE A 1012 -16.93 -28.87 34.47
CA PHE A 1012 -16.51 -30.27 34.41
C PHE A 1012 -15.96 -30.73 35.76
N TRP A 1013 -15.07 -29.96 36.39
CA TRP A 1013 -14.53 -30.29 37.71
C TRP A 1013 -15.61 -30.39 38.78
N ASP A 1014 -16.57 -29.46 38.82
CA ASP A 1014 -17.69 -29.49 39.77
C ASP A 1014 -18.57 -30.73 39.63
N GLN A 1015 -18.68 -31.25 38.41
CA GLN A 1015 -19.50 -32.41 38.09
C GLN A 1015 -18.77 -33.74 38.37
N TYR A 1016 -17.45 -33.80 38.14
CA TYR A 1016 -16.71 -35.06 38.09
C TYR A 1016 -15.64 -35.23 39.18
N PHE A 1017 -15.33 -34.20 39.98
CA PHE A 1017 -14.35 -34.33 41.05
C PHE A 1017 -14.84 -35.29 42.15
N PRO A 1018 -14.10 -36.37 42.49
CA PRO A 1018 -14.60 -37.41 43.39
C PRO A 1018 -14.60 -37.03 44.89
N GLY A 1019 -14.13 -35.83 45.25
CA GLY A 1019 -14.12 -35.36 46.64
C GLY A 1019 -12.96 -35.88 47.50
N HIS A 1020 -11.91 -36.44 46.91
CA HIS A 1020 -10.73 -36.90 47.64
C HIS A 1020 -9.78 -35.74 47.99
N GLU A 1021 -8.87 -35.94 48.96
CA GLU A 1021 -7.83 -34.95 49.26
C GLU A 1021 -6.79 -34.89 48.13
N TYR A 1022 -6.55 -33.69 47.58
CA TYR A 1022 -5.60 -33.48 46.48
C TYR A 1022 -4.44 -32.57 46.92
N ASP A 1023 -3.23 -33.15 47.05
CA ASP A 1023 -2.00 -32.38 47.33
C ASP A 1023 -1.33 -31.91 46.03
N ALA A 1024 -1.72 -30.73 45.58
CA ALA A 1024 -1.18 -30.12 44.37
C ALA A 1024 0.34 -29.87 44.40
N VAL A 1025 0.95 -29.65 45.58
CA VAL A 1025 2.39 -29.37 45.68
C VAL A 1025 3.19 -30.66 45.60
N ALA A 1026 2.75 -31.73 46.25
CA ALA A 1026 3.39 -33.04 46.14
C ALA A 1026 3.34 -33.57 44.70
N ARG A 1027 2.19 -33.43 44.02
CA ARG A 1027 2.01 -33.82 42.61
C ARG A 1027 2.95 -33.06 41.66
N ARG A 1028 3.24 -31.78 41.95
CA ARG A 1028 4.27 -31.01 41.21
C ARG A 1028 5.70 -31.39 41.60
N ARG A 1029 5.99 -31.73 42.86
CA ARG A 1029 7.36 -32.11 43.28
C ARG A 1029 7.85 -33.42 42.66
N ALA A 1030 6.93 -34.31 42.28
CA ALA A 1030 7.24 -35.48 41.45
C ALA A 1030 7.76 -35.11 40.04
N SER A 1031 7.76 -33.82 39.64
CA SER A 1031 8.29 -33.30 38.36
C SER A 1031 9.70 -32.67 38.43
N GLY A 1032 10.46 -32.87 39.52
CA GLY A 1032 11.92 -32.64 39.52
C GLY A 1032 12.44 -31.20 39.57
N GLY A 1033 11.79 -30.27 40.30
CA GLY A 1033 12.33 -28.90 40.53
C GLY A 1033 12.76 -28.67 41.99
N PRO A 1034 13.90 -27.99 42.26
CA PRO A 1034 14.41 -27.75 43.62
C PRO A 1034 13.66 -26.65 44.40
N SER A 1035 13.82 -26.72 45.72
CA SER A 1035 13.12 -26.01 46.80
C SER A 1035 13.49 -24.53 46.99
N GLY A 1036 12.46 -23.67 47.18
CA GLY A 1036 12.36 -22.75 48.33
C GLY A 1036 12.92 -21.31 48.28
N VAL A 1037 12.01 -20.35 48.61
CA VAL A 1037 12.17 -19.20 49.55
C VAL A 1037 12.36 -17.76 48.98
N THR A 1038 11.26 -16.99 49.11
CA THR A 1038 11.05 -15.55 49.47
C THR A 1038 11.38 -14.35 48.55
N ALA A 1039 10.30 -13.68 48.13
CA ALA A 1039 9.82 -12.33 48.50
C ALA A 1039 10.67 -11.03 48.28
N ALA A 1040 9.95 -10.05 47.70
CA ALA A 1040 10.17 -8.58 47.63
C ALA A 1040 11.23 -8.08 46.61
N ALA A 1041 11.03 -7.00 45.83
CA ALA A 1041 9.94 -6.04 45.64
C ALA A 1041 10.28 -5.16 44.40
N VAL A 1042 9.23 -4.70 43.71
CA VAL A 1042 9.08 -3.42 42.96
C VAL A 1042 10.13 -3.04 41.90
N ALA A 1043 9.73 -3.12 40.63
CA ALA A 1043 9.96 -2.06 39.64
C ALA A 1043 8.95 -2.20 38.49
N GLY A 1044 8.14 -1.18 38.25
CA GLY A 1044 7.29 -1.10 37.06
C GLY A 1044 8.11 -0.80 35.82
N SER A 1045 7.75 -1.39 34.68
CA SER A 1045 7.98 -0.81 33.36
C SER A 1045 7.17 -1.54 32.30
N ALA A 1046 6.65 -0.75 31.36
CA ALA A 1046 5.90 -1.13 30.19
C ALA A 1046 6.54 -2.26 29.38
N THR A 1047 5.75 -3.24 28.91
CA THR A 1047 6.10 -4.15 27.81
C THR A 1047 4.84 -4.81 27.27
N SER A 1048 4.15 -4.14 26.32
CA SER A 1048 3.07 -4.74 25.52
C SER A 1048 3.30 -4.61 24.01
N GLY A 1049 4.38 -3.96 23.57
CA GLY A 1049 4.76 -3.86 22.15
C GLY A 1049 5.67 -5.00 21.64
N ALA A 1050 6.51 -5.57 22.50
CA ALA A 1050 7.50 -6.58 22.10
C ALA A 1050 6.87 -7.96 21.78
N THR A 1051 5.76 -8.32 22.44
CA THR A 1051 5.12 -9.63 22.27
C THR A 1051 4.36 -9.77 20.95
N LEU A 1052 3.94 -8.65 20.33
CA LEU A 1052 3.26 -8.67 19.03
C LEU A 1052 4.27 -8.80 17.88
N ALA A 1053 5.39 -8.07 17.96
CA ALA A 1053 6.50 -8.18 17.01
C ALA A 1053 7.11 -9.59 17.03
N LEU A 1054 7.32 -10.17 18.22
CA LEU A 1054 7.79 -11.55 18.37
C LEU A 1054 6.78 -12.61 17.87
N LYS A 1055 5.47 -12.33 17.91
CA LYS A 1055 4.44 -13.23 17.34
C LYS A 1055 4.41 -13.16 15.82
N GLN A 1056 4.55 -11.97 15.24
CA GLN A 1056 4.66 -11.82 13.78
C GLN A 1056 5.97 -12.40 13.23
N GLU A 1057 7.08 -12.26 13.97
CA GLU A 1057 8.34 -12.90 13.62
C GLU A 1057 8.24 -14.44 13.74
N ASN A 1058 7.53 -14.98 14.73
CA ASN A 1058 7.31 -16.43 14.84
C ASN A 1058 6.38 -16.98 13.75
N GLU A 1059 5.36 -16.25 13.30
CA GLU A 1059 4.51 -16.66 12.16
C GLU A 1059 5.33 -16.65 10.87
N SER A 1060 6.12 -15.59 10.63
CA SER A 1060 7.04 -15.51 9.49
C SER A 1060 8.11 -16.62 9.53
N LEU A 1061 8.65 -16.95 10.70
CA LEU A 1061 9.61 -18.05 10.87
C LEU A 1061 8.95 -19.42 10.67
N LYS A 1062 7.68 -19.60 11.03
CA LYS A 1062 6.94 -20.85 10.77
C LYS A 1062 6.67 -21.05 9.28
N GLU A 1063 6.29 -19.99 8.56
CA GLU A 1063 6.15 -20.04 7.10
C GLU A 1063 7.49 -20.31 6.42
N ALA A 1064 8.57 -19.68 6.89
CA ALA A 1064 9.92 -19.94 6.40
C ALA A 1064 10.37 -21.38 6.67
N ILE A 1065 10.09 -21.93 7.85
CA ILE A 1065 10.40 -23.33 8.18
C ILE A 1065 9.57 -24.29 7.33
N ALA A 1066 8.28 -24.03 7.10
CA ALA A 1066 7.45 -24.86 6.23
C ALA A 1066 7.92 -24.81 4.76
N GLY A 1067 8.41 -23.65 4.30
CA GLY A 1067 9.09 -23.52 3.02
C GLY A 1067 10.38 -24.34 2.96
N LEU A 1068 11.24 -24.21 3.98
CA LEU A 1068 12.49 -24.96 4.10
C LEU A 1068 12.27 -26.48 4.24
N GLU A 1069 11.19 -26.93 4.89
CA GLU A 1069 10.82 -28.34 4.98
C GLU A 1069 10.39 -28.88 3.61
N LYS A 1070 9.60 -28.11 2.85
CA LYS A 1070 9.26 -28.45 1.45
C LYS A 1070 10.49 -28.50 0.55
N GLU A 1071 11.41 -27.54 0.70
CA GLU A 1071 12.67 -27.54 -0.06
C GLU A 1071 13.58 -28.71 0.33
N ARG A 1072 13.72 -28.99 1.64
CA ARG A 1072 14.44 -30.16 2.15
C ARG A 1072 13.88 -31.44 1.54
N ASP A 1073 12.56 -31.62 1.56
CA ASP A 1073 11.92 -32.84 1.05
C ASP A 1073 12.06 -32.93 -0.48
N PHE A 1074 12.03 -31.80 -1.18
CA PHE A 1074 12.29 -31.73 -2.62
C PHE A 1074 13.73 -32.14 -2.98
N TYR A 1075 14.74 -31.61 -2.27
CA TYR A 1075 16.13 -31.99 -2.49
C TYR A 1075 16.41 -33.43 -2.07
N PHE A 1076 15.83 -33.89 -0.96
CA PHE A 1076 15.94 -35.27 -0.50
C PHE A 1076 15.36 -36.25 -1.53
N SER A 1077 14.18 -35.96 -2.09
CA SER A 1077 13.58 -36.79 -3.16
C SER A 1077 14.50 -36.88 -4.38
N LYS A 1078 15.12 -35.76 -4.81
CA LYS A 1078 16.07 -35.78 -5.94
C LYS A 1078 17.33 -36.59 -5.67
N LEU A 1079 17.89 -36.46 -4.46
CA LEU A 1079 19.06 -37.25 -4.07
C LEU A 1079 18.72 -38.75 -4.00
N ARG A 1080 17.50 -39.10 -3.55
CA ARG A 1080 16.99 -40.47 -3.57
C ARG A 1080 16.80 -41.02 -4.98
N ASP A 1081 16.30 -40.21 -5.91
CA ASP A 1081 16.17 -40.62 -7.32
C ASP A 1081 17.55 -40.90 -7.94
N ILE A 1082 18.55 -40.07 -7.62
CA ILE A 1082 19.94 -40.28 -8.06
C ILE A 1082 20.53 -41.56 -7.45
N GLU A 1083 20.26 -41.83 -6.17
CA GLU A 1083 20.67 -43.06 -5.49
C GLU A 1083 20.08 -44.30 -6.15
N LEU A 1084 18.77 -44.28 -6.48
CA LEU A 1084 18.07 -45.37 -7.17
C LEU A 1084 18.61 -45.58 -8.58
N LEU A 1085 18.93 -44.52 -9.31
CA LEU A 1085 19.54 -44.62 -10.65
C LEU A 1085 20.92 -45.25 -10.58
N LEU A 1086 21.72 -44.94 -9.56
CA LEU A 1086 23.02 -45.58 -9.35
C LEU A 1086 22.88 -47.06 -8.98
N GLN A 1087 21.92 -47.41 -8.12
CA GLN A 1087 21.63 -48.80 -7.76
C GLN A 1087 21.21 -49.61 -9.00
N ASN A 1088 20.31 -49.07 -9.82
CA ASN A 1088 19.91 -49.71 -11.09
C ASN A 1088 21.09 -49.84 -12.07
N ALA A 1089 21.98 -48.85 -12.14
CA ALA A 1089 23.16 -48.92 -13.00
C ALA A 1089 24.13 -50.02 -12.54
N ILE A 1090 24.31 -50.20 -11.22
CA ILE A 1090 25.13 -51.28 -10.64
C ILE A 1090 24.48 -52.65 -10.86
N GLU A 1091 23.15 -52.76 -10.74
CA GLU A 1091 22.44 -54.02 -11.04
C GLU A 1091 22.57 -54.45 -12.51
N LEU A 1092 22.59 -53.48 -13.44
CA LEU A 1092 22.74 -53.72 -14.87
C LEU A 1092 24.19 -54.05 -15.27
N ASP A 1093 25.18 -53.47 -14.60
CA ASP A 1093 26.60 -53.78 -14.81
C ASP A 1093 27.36 -53.86 -13.46
N PRO A 1094 27.50 -55.08 -12.89
CA PRO A 1094 28.11 -55.29 -11.58
C PRO A 1094 29.61 -54.96 -11.51
N GLU A 1095 30.30 -54.72 -12.63
CA GLU A 1095 31.71 -54.30 -12.63
C GLU A 1095 31.86 -52.83 -12.20
N LEU A 1096 30.81 -51.99 -12.33
CA LEU A 1096 30.80 -50.57 -11.92
C LEU A 1096 30.98 -50.37 -10.41
N GLU A 1097 30.63 -51.35 -9.59
CA GLU A 1097 30.79 -51.30 -8.13
C GLU A 1097 32.25 -51.60 -7.70
N LYS A 1098 33.00 -52.30 -8.56
CA LYS A 1098 34.38 -52.71 -8.31
C LYS A 1098 35.42 -51.68 -8.77
N ASP A 1099 35.01 -50.68 -9.55
CA ASP A 1099 35.87 -49.59 -9.99
C ASP A 1099 35.97 -48.51 -8.89
N ASP A 1100 36.97 -48.67 -8.01
CA ASP A 1100 37.19 -47.80 -6.84
C ASP A 1100 37.46 -46.34 -7.21
N ASP A 1101 37.98 -46.06 -8.41
CA ASP A 1101 38.22 -44.70 -8.92
C ASP A 1101 37.11 -44.23 -9.90
N GLY A 1102 36.04 -45.01 -10.04
CA GLY A 1102 34.94 -44.77 -10.97
C GLY A 1102 33.97 -43.67 -10.54
N LEU A 1103 33.25 -43.12 -11.52
CA LEU A 1103 32.27 -42.04 -11.31
C LEU A 1103 31.14 -42.45 -10.35
N VAL A 1104 30.66 -43.70 -10.42
CA VAL A 1104 29.58 -44.24 -9.57
C VAL A 1104 29.98 -44.22 -8.09
N LYS A 1105 31.19 -44.70 -7.78
CA LYS A 1105 31.75 -44.73 -6.42
C LYS A 1105 31.96 -43.32 -5.86
N SER A 1106 32.41 -42.39 -6.71
CA SER A 1106 32.59 -40.98 -6.35
C SER A 1106 31.27 -40.30 -5.99
N ILE A 1107 30.19 -40.58 -6.73
CA ILE A 1107 28.86 -40.02 -6.45
C ILE A 1107 28.27 -40.64 -5.18
N GLN A 1108 28.43 -41.96 -4.96
CA GLN A 1108 28.03 -42.61 -3.71
C GLN A 1108 28.77 -42.04 -2.50
N ALA A 1109 30.09 -41.78 -2.61
CA ALA A 1109 30.86 -41.17 -1.54
C ALA A 1109 30.36 -39.76 -1.16
N ILE A 1110 29.87 -38.99 -2.14
CA ILE A 1110 29.23 -37.69 -1.87
C ILE A 1110 27.87 -37.88 -1.20
N LEU A 1111 27.02 -38.76 -1.72
CA LEU A 1111 25.67 -39.02 -1.20
C LEU A 1111 25.68 -39.52 0.26
N TYR A 1112 26.69 -40.30 0.64
CA TYR A 1112 26.82 -40.87 1.98
C TYR A 1112 27.86 -40.17 2.87
N SER A 1113 28.43 -39.05 2.42
CA SER A 1113 29.31 -38.26 3.27
C SER A 1113 28.53 -37.66 4.44
N THR A 1114 29.08 -37.79 5.65
CA THR A 1114 28.50 -37.23 6.89
C THR A 1114 29.48 -36.22 7.50
N GLU A 1115 28.97 -35.16 8.13
CA GLU A 1115 29.81 -34.26 8.93
C GLU A 1115 30.23 -34.97 10.24
N ASP A 1116 31.52 -34.88 10.58
CA ASP A 1116 32.13 -35.49 11.77
C ASP A 1116 31.31 -35.21 13.05
N GLY A 1117 30.58 -36.21 13.54
CA GLY A 1117 29.84 -36.14 14.80
C GLY A 1117 28.48 -36.84 14.88
N PHE A 1118 28.01 -37.50 13.82
CA PHE A 1118 26.73 -38.23 13.82
C PHE A 1118 26.97 -39.75 13.70
N GLU A 1119 26.82 -40.51 14.78
CA GLU A 1119 26.83 -41.98 14.76
C GLU A 1119 25.40 -42.52 14.60
N ILE A 1120 25.22 -43.44 13.64
CA ILE A 1120 23.96 -44.17 13.41
C ILE A 1120 23.90 -45.38 14.37
N PRO A 1121 22.81 -45.60 15.14
CA PRO A 1121 22.67 -46.79 15.98
C PRO A 1121 22.51 -48.05 15.11
N ALA A 1122 23.25 -49.12 15.44
CA ALA A 1122 23.15 -50.40 14.74
C ALA A 1122 21.77 -51.06 14.94
N GLU A 1123 21.17 -51.53 13.84
CA GLU A 1123 19.90 -52.27 13.83
C GLU A 1123 20.08 -53.65 14.49
N THR A 1124 19.22 -53.97 15.47
CA THR A 1124 19.09 -55.31 16.04
C THR A 1124 18.02 -56.09 15.28
N ASP A 1125 18.47 -57.17 14.65
CA ASP A 1125 17.74 -58.14 13.84
C ASP A 1125 16.73 -58.97 14.67
N PRO A 1126 15.43 -59.02 14.32
CA PRO A 1126 14.43 -59.80 15.04
C PRO A 1126 14.08 -61.09 14.28
N ASP A 1127 15.00 -62.06 14.23
CA ASP A 1127 14.66 -63.46 13.90
C ASP A 1127 15.56 -64.45 14.65
N ALA A 1128 15.13 -64.79 15.88
CA ALA A 1128 15.59 -65.97 16.61
C ALA A 1128 14.45 -66.55 17.47
N ASN A 1129 13.67 -67.43 16.85
CA ASN A 1129 12.95 -68.60 17.39
C ASN A 1129 12.32 -68.55 18.80
N GLY A 1130 10.98 -68.54 18.81
CA GLY A 1130 10.11 -69.57 19.40
C GLY A 1130 10.39 -70.12 20.81
N GLU A 1131 9.43 -69.90 21.73
CA GLU A 1131 8.72 -70.94 22.50
C GLU A 1131 7.62 -70.28 23.38
N GLU A 1132 6.35 -70.66 23.15
CA GLU A 1132 5.30 -70.55 24.17
C GLU A 1132 5.56 -71.58 25.29
N PRO A 1133 5.03 -71.36 26.50
CA PRO A 1133 3.84 -72.14 26.84
C PRO A 1133 2.76 -71.39 27.63
N ASP A 1134 1.52 -71.71 27.26
CA ASP A 1134 0.36 -72.03 28.09
C ASP A 1134 -0.27 -70.96 29.02
N THR A 1135 -1.42 -70.48 28.54
CA THR A 1135 -2.75 -70.43 29.19
C THR A 1135 -2.88 -69.77 30.58
N PHE A 1136 -3.55 -68.62 30.64
CA PHE A 1136 -5.00 -68.51 30.92
C PHE A 1136 -5.52 -67.11 30.56
#